data_AF-A0A2D8Z628-F1
#
_entry.id   AF-A0A2D8Z628-F1
#
_cell.length_a   1.000
_cell.length_b   1.000
_cell.length_c   1.000
_cell.angle_alpha   90.00
_cell.angle_beta   90.00
_cell.angle_gamma   90.00
#
_symmetry.space_group_name_H-M   'P 1'
#
loop_
_entity.id
_entity.type
_entity.pdbx_description
1 polymer ?
#
loop_
_entity_poly.entity_id
_entity_poly.type
_entity_poly.pdbx_seq_one_letter_code
_entity_poly.pdbx_strand_id
1 'polypeptide(L)'
;MMHYILSVLLFLCSSLLLEAKELWKSNEPIANSLIRANYESSESGIISFSTGGGLIALKTEGKTSGIIKFATSQKVGGKGRLKAWINDEQVGEIIEFENQKSQTVNTSKFFSSSDKQAKETFDLSKDFTTYVRFKTKGNGTLFSKSVPDKKWIENGKVLYIDDGRLIYDIGWKGQISGGKKVNDNQWHEALLVTRSGNVKLFLDGKLIQSKKDFAAKIAAGSIFQIGKCSVDFGGNFEGDISNVRHWKRALNDKESLLAVSNRIDETNTPDFNWKPISESNDPANNQTQSTVIDGFVANIAKINVNNENIKISNVEISNLGDADHFQIVKSWDHNSLDRGARIYNGLCITCHGTDKVEGTLPTALRFHEGQFKNGKDPLSMYSTLTKGYNQMVAQTWMTPQQKWDVIHYIRETFIKDQNPSQFVEIDNKYMKSLPRGIDLGPQSPSIFGSEDPKWKKMNYGPVQFWTIQVAPGNIAYKGIAVRLDEGPGGVSKGNKWILYDHDTMRVAAAWTGEGYIDWRGIAFDQSHGSHASLVGEKVFANPVGPGIANPKNGSFKDPRFLGRDGKPYGPLPREWTHYKGTYLHGGRAIIKYTIGDTLVHELPGYETLGNNIIITRTIEVNSSKKPLKFRIAPLNASVAVKGNENVKLLKADDGFYNIEIPPTNDKLNIKVLISSIDQTQLDKHIANSGNPITLDPLIQGSVKRWPTIVTTEGKNGGAESAFEVDEISLPLENPWNSWMRLGGFDFFPDGERAAVATWLGDVFIVDGIKGEFKKHRWQRIATGLFQPLGVKIVNNSIYVTCRDQLAKLHDLNGDNEIDYVESYNNDHQVTEHFHEFAMGLQTDEKGNFYYAKSARHAKTALVPHHGTLIKVSSDGKQSEIIANGFRAANGVCLNPDGTFIVTDQEGHWNPKNRINYVKKGGFYGNMFGYHDVTDNSDSAMEQPLCWITNSFDRSPGELMWVPDNAKWGALNGKLLNLSYGTGKIFLVPHEKINNQAQGGMISLGLDFPTGIMRGRFHPENGQLYATGMFAWAGSKRGDGGLYRIRHTGVTPKLPISLKATKNGIEMKFTSPLEKNQSANTKSYQIKVWDLKRTRNYGSRHYNERLLEINKVVLSEDNTMVRLIIPELKPTWGMSIKYKLKTDNGEEFQGEINNSIHKMPQT
;
A
#
# COMPACT_ATOMS: atom_id res chain seq x y z
N MET A 1 41.28 -31.47 25.91
CA MET A 1 40.91 -32.06 27.21
C MET A 1 39.55 -31.60 27.73
N MET A 2 39.28 -30.30 27.96
CA MET A 2 38.04 -29.81 28.61
C MET A 2 36.72 -30.43 28.10
N HIS A 3 36.54 -30.63 26.79
CA HIS A 3 35.31 -31.24 26.24
C HIS A 3 35.05 -32.67 26.75
N TYR A 4 36.10 -33.50 26.91
CA TYR A 4 35.94 -34.87 27.45
C TYR A 4 35.53 -34.87 28.93
N ILE A 5 36.00 -33.89 29.71
CA ILE A 5 35.63 -33.74 31.13
C ILE A 5 34.15 -33.37 31.25
N LEU A 6 33.63 -32.52 30.35
CA LEU A 6 32.22 -32.14 30.31
C LEU A 6 31.30 -33.32 29.98
N SER A 7 31.68 -34.16 29.01
CA SER A 7 30.94 -35.38 28.64
C SER A 7 30.85 -36.40 29.78
N VAL A 8 31.94 -36.57 30.55
CA VAL A 8 31.96 -37.49 31.71
C VAL A 8 31.14 -36.93 32.89
N LEU A 9 31.14 -35.61 33.11
CA LEU A 9 30.27 -34.98 34.12
C LEU A 9 28.78 -35.22 33.84
N LEU A 10 28.36 -35.12 32.58
CA LEU A 10 26.98 -35.39 32.17
C LEU A 10 26.55 -36.84 32.48
N PHE A 11 27.42 -37.82 32.21
CA PHE A 11 27.15 -39.23 32.51
C PHE A 11 27.06 -39.52 34.02
N LEU A 12 27.87 -38.84 34.84
CA LEU A 12 27.82 -38.94 36.31
C LEU A 12 26.57 -38.30 36.93
N CYS A 13 26.02 -37.24 36.32
CA CYS A 13 24.74 -36.68 36.75
C CYS A 13 23.56 -37.64 36.50
N SER A 14 23.58 -38.45 35.43
CA SER A 14 22.52 -39.45 35.18
C SER A 14 22.46 -40.59 36.21
N SER A 15 23.59 -40.98 36.82
CA SER A 15 23.59 -41.99 37.90
C SER A 15 23.16 -41.45 39.27
N LEU A 16 23.36 -40.15 39.51
CA LEU A 16 22.98 -39.48 40.79
C LEU A 16 21.47 -39.18 40.92
N LEU A 17 20.65 -39.56 39.93
CA LEU A 17 19.19 -39.37 39.94
C LEU A 17 18.42 -40.56 40.54
N LEU A 18 19.07 -41.68 40.89
CA LEU A 18 18.38 -42.87 41.41
C LEU A 18 17.92 -42.75 42.88
N GLU A 19 18.41 -41.78 43.65
CA GLU A 19 18.06 -41.56 45.06
C GLU A 19 17.36 -40.20 45.29
N ALA A 20 16.61 -39.71 44.30
CA ALA A 20 15.91 -38.43 44.39
C ALA A 20 14.64 -38.51 45.27
N LYS A 21 14.66 -37.85 46.44
CA LYS A 21 13.54 -37.77 47.39
C LYS A 21 12.60 -36.62 47.03
N GLU A 22 11.34 -36.93 46.71
CA GLU A 22 10.27 -35.92 46.50
C GLU A 22 9.99 -35.18 47.81
N LEU A 23 10.18 -33.85 47.82
CA LEU A 23 9.87 -32.98 48.98
C LEU A 23 8.60 -32.16 48.78
N TRP A 24 8.20 -31.94 47.53
CA TRP A 24 6.97 -31.22 47.21
C TRP A 24 6.42 -31.64 45.84
N LYS A 25 5.10 -31.62 45.71
CA LYS A 25 4.36 -31.92 44.48
C LYS A 25 3.10 -31.06 44.42
N SER A 26 2.69 -30.62 43.23
CA SER A 26 1.44 -29.90 43.05
C SER A 26 0.22 -30.84 43.19
N ASN A 27 -0.80 -30.40 43.94
CA ASN A 27 -2.05 -31.16 44.11
C ASN A 27 -2.84 -31.27 42.80
N GLU A 28 -2.75 -30.24 41.95
CA GLU A 28 -3.41 -30.15 40.64
C GLU A 28 -2.38 -29.91 39.53
N PRO A 29 -2.71 -30.18 38.25
CA PRO A 29 -1.86 -29.81 37.11
C PRO A 29 -1.78 -28.29 36.98
N ILE A 30 -0.56 -27.75 36.99
CA ILE A 30 -0.32 -26.30 36.87
C ILE A 30 0.04 -25.92 35.44
N ALA A 31 -0.30 -24.68 35.05
CA ALA A 31 -0.06 -24.12 33.73
C ALA A 31 0.40 -22.66 33.84
N ASN A 32 1.41 -22.27 33.05
CA ASN A 32 1.96 -20.91 32.98
C ASN A 32 2.20 -20.27 34.38
N SER A 33 2.99 -20.96 35.22
CA SER A 33 3.12 -20.66 36.65
C SER A 33 4.55 -20.36 37.06
N LEU A 34 4.69 -19.54 38.10
CA LEU A 34 5.93 -19.27 38.83
C LEU A 34 5.81 -19.88 40.23
N ILE A 35 6.65 -20.86 40.53
CA ILE A 35 6.81 -21.49 41.83
C ILE A 35 7.98 -20.79 42.53
N ARG A 36 7.76 -20.29 43.74
CA ARG A 36 8.80 -19.77 44.64
C ARG A 36 8.91 -20.70 45.85
N ALA A 37 10.13 -20.95 46.34
CA ALA A 37 10.34 -21.62 47.62
C ALA A 37 11.57 -21.07 48.33
N ASN A 38 11.61 -21.22 49.65
CA ASN A 38 12.83 -21.07 50.44
C ASN A 38 13.60 -22.40 50.45
N TYR A 39 14.93 -22.35 50.48
CA TYR A 39 15.78 -23.53 50.66
C TYR A 39 16.81 -23.31 51.78
N GLU A 40 17.18 -24.39 52.44
CA GLU A 40 18.29 -24.48 53.40
C GLU A 40 19.11 -25.74 53.09
N SER A 41 20.43 -25.62 53.03
CA SER A 41 21.35 -26.70 52.63
C SER A 41 22.47 -26.81 53.67
N SER A 42 22.51 -27.84 54.49
CA SER A 42 23.61 -28.05 55.46
C SER A 42 24.91 -28.47 54.75
N GLU A 43 24.77 -29.28 53.71
CA GLU A 43 25.83 -29.75 52.81
C GLU A 43 25.50 -29.37 51.35
N SER A 44 26.46 -29.58 50.44
CA SER A 44 26.24 -29.34 49.01
C SER A 44 25.38 -30.46 48.40
N GLY A 45 24.49 -30.12 47.46
CA GLY A 45 23.60 -31.09 46.85
C GLY A 45 22.89 -30.57 45.60
N ILE A 46 21.79 -31.22 45.24
CA ILE A 46 21.00 -30.94 44.03
C ILE A 46 19.51 -30.85 44.39
N ILE A 47 18.88 -29.74 43.98
CA ILE A 47 17.42 -29.56 43.96
C ILE A 47 16.96 -29.69 42.51
N SER A 48 16.09 -30.64 42.23
CA SER A 48 15.49 -30.86 40.91
C SER A 48 14.03 -30.42 40.88
N PHE A 49 13.60 -29.81 39.77
CA PHE A 49 12.20 -29.50 39.48
C PHE A 49 11.79 -30.16 38.16
N SER A 50 10.64 -30.85 38.15
CA SER A 50 10.14 -31.53 36.96
C SER A 50 8.64 -31.34 36.75
N THR A 51 8.23 -31.28 35.49
CA THR A 51 6.83 -31.18 35.06
C THR A 51 6.70 -31.49 33.56
N GLY A 52 5.69 -32.26 33.18
CA GLY A 52 5.57 -32.80 31.82
C GLY A 52 6.80 -33.62 31.42
N GLY A 53 7.35 -33.36 30.23
CA GLY A 53 8.65 -33.91 29.80
C GLY A 53 9.88 -33.12 30.26
N GLY A 54 9.70 -32.04 31.05
CA GLY A 54 10.77 -31.14 31.48
C GLY A 54 11.37 -31.50 32.84
N LEU A 55 12.69 -31.37 32.95
CA LEU A 55 13.48 -31.49 34.18
C LEU A 55 14.55 -30.39 34.21
N ILE A 56 14.69 -29.68 35.32
CA ILE A 56 15.79 -28.74 35.59
C ILE A 56 16.41 -29.06 36.95
N ALA A 57 17.73 -28.92 37.08
CA ALA A 57 18.48 -29.23 38.29
C ALA A 57 19.36 -28.06 38.73
N LEU A 58 19.23 -27.66 39.99
CA LEU A 58 19.98 -26.62 40.67
C LEU A 58 20.98 -27.27 41.62
N LYS A 59 22.23 -26.80 41.63
CA LYS A 59 23.21 -27.18 42.66
C LYS A 59 23.11 -26.22 43.85
N THR A 60 23.20 -26.76 45.06
CA THR A 60 23.35 -25.98 46.30
C THR A 60 24.74 -26.21 46.90
N GLU A 61 25.23 -25.22 47.64
CA GLU A 61 26.46 -25.31 48.42
C GLU A 61 26.14 -25.48 49.91
N GLY A 62 26.99 -26.22 50.63
CA GLY A 62 26.81 -26.45 52.07
C GLY A 62 26.84 -25.17 52.90
N LYS A 63 25.98 -25.14 53.93
CA LYS A 63 25.72 -23.99 54.82
C LYS A 63 25.14 -22.77 54.10
N THR A 64 24.47 -22.95 52.96
CA THR A 64 23.73 -21.88 52.28
C THR A 64 22.22 -21.98 52.52
N SER A 65 21.55 -20.83 52.52
CA SER A 65 20.10 -20.72 52.47
C SER A 65 19.70 -19.57 51.55
N GLY A 66 18.47 -19.58 51.06
CA GLY A 66 18.01 -18.57 50.12
C GLY A 66 16.65 -18.87 49.50
N ILE A 67 16.38 -18.23 48.36
CA ILE A 67 15.13 -18.35 47.61
C ILE A 67 15.42 -18.99 46.26
N ILE A 68 14.75 -20.11 45.96
CA ILE A 68 14.69 -20.67 44.62
C ILE A 68 13.38 -20.26 43.94
N LYS A 69 13.44 -20.08 42.61
CA LYS A 69 12.25 -19.85 41.77
C LYS A 69 12.31 -20.79 40.57
N PHE A 70 11.18 -21.36 40.19
CA PHE A 70 11.00 -22.17 38.98
C PHE A 70 9.82 -21.61 38.19
N ALA A 71 9.99 -21.37 36.90
CA ALA A 71 8.90 -21.01 36.00
C ALA A 71 8.65 -22.14 35.01
N THR A 72 7.37 -22.47 34.78
CA THR A 72 6.92 -23.45 33.79
C THR A 72 5.84 -22.87 32.89
N SER A 73 5.98 -23.04 31.58
CA SER A 73 4.98 -22.64 30.60
C SER A 73 5.11 -23.45 29.31
N GLN A 74 3.99 -23.97 28.83
CA GLN A 74 3.85 -24.68 27.57
C GLN A 74 2.57 -24.18 26.90
N LYS A 75 2.62 -23.63 25.69
CA LYS A 75 1.38 -23.28 24.95
C LYS A 75 0.83 -24.50 24.22
N VAL A 76 -0.48 -24.53 23.93
CA VAL A 76 -1.06 -25.61 23.09
C VAL A 76 -0.32 -25.68 21.75
N GLY A 77 0.13 -26.87 21.35
CA GLY A 77 0.93 -27.09 20.14
C GLY A 77 2.36 -26.54 20.19
N GLY A 78 2.78 -25.94 21.31
CA GLY A 78 4.14 -25.46 21.53
C GLY A 78 4.96 -26.39 22.43
N LYS A 79 6.29 -26.19 22.40
CA LYS A 79 7.21 -26.79 23.37
C LYS A 79 6.87 -26.33 24.79
N GLY A 80 7.08 -27.20 25.76
CA GLY A 80 7.16 -26.80 27.16
C GLY A 80 8.50 -26.17 27.46
N ARG A 81 8.55 -25.25 28.43
CA ARG A 81 9.77 -24.51 28.77
C ARG A 81 9.91 -24.35 30.28
N LEU A 82 11.11 -24.61 30.78
CA LEU A 82 11.51 -24.42 32.17
C LEU A 82 12.61 -23.38 32.31
N LYS A 83 12.54 -22.60 33.38
CA LYS A 83 13.57 -21.64 33.79
C LYS A 83 13.68 -21.62 35.31
N ALA A 84 14.90 -21.51 35.83
CA ALA A 84 15.14 -21.52 37.27
C ALA A 84 16.08 -20.39 37.71
N TRP A 85 15.93 -19.97 38.96
CA TRP A 85 16.76 -18.94 39.60
C TRP A 85 17.10 -19.35 41.04
N ILE A 86 18.30 -18.96 41.49
CA ILE A 86 18.70 -18.94 42.91
C ILE A 86 18.95 -17.47 43.28
N ASN A 87 18.34 -16.99 44.36
CA ASN A 87 18.54 -15.63 44.90
C ASN A 87 18.36 -14.50 43.85
N ASP A 88 17.38 -14.68 42.95
CA ASP A 88 17.04 -13.83 41.79
C ASP A 88 18.01 -13.85 40.59
N GLU A 89 19.12 -14.61 40.67
CA GLU A 89 20.02 -14.88 39.54
C GLU A 89 19.61 -16.15 38.79
N GLN A 90 19.65 -16.12 37.46
CA GLN A 90 19.24 -17.25 36.61
C GLN A 90 20.29 -18.35 36.64
N VAL A 91 19.87 -19.61 36.81
CA VAL A 91 20.75 -20.77 36.83
C VAL A 91 20.45 -21.68 35.64
N GLY A 92 21.41 -21.77 34.72
CA GLY A 92 21.27 -22.50 33.46
C GLY A 92 20.51 -21.73 32.39
N GLU A 93 20.41 -22.32 31.20
CA GLU A 93 19.59 -21.82 30.10
C GLU A 93 18.12 -22.22 30.25
N ILE A 94 17.24 -21.71 29.38
CA ILE A 94 15.83 -22.13 29.34
C ILE A 94 15.77 -23.54 28.74
N ILE A 95 15.31 -24.51 29.52
CA ILE A 95 15.17 -25.89 29.06
C ILE A 95 13.85 -26.02 28.31
N GLU A 96 13.92 -26.11 26.98
CA GLU A 96 12.78 -26.51 26.16
C GLU A 96 12.58 -28.03 26.19
N PHE A 97 11.34 -28.49 26.24
CA PHE A 97 10.98 -29.91 26.17
C PHE A 97 9.79 -30.16 25.24
N GLU A 98 9.82 -31.31 24.57
CA GLU A 98 8.74 -31.82 23.71
C GLU A 98 8.32 -33.21 24.16
N ASN A 99 7.09 -33.58 23.84
CA ASN A 99 6.69 -34.98 23.78
C ASN A 99 7.21 -35.55 22.43
N GLN A 100 8.01 -36.62 22.46
CA GLN A 100 8.73 -37.24 21.31
C GLN A 100 7.79 -37.65 20.14
N LYS A 101 8.17 -37.77 18.84
CA LYS A 101 9.43 -37.84 18.04
C LYS A 101 9.02 -37.69 16.54
N SER A 102 9.82 -37.48 15.48
CA SER A 102 11.21 -37.01 15.17
C SER A 102 11.36 -36.88 13.62
N GLN A 103 12.52 -36.46 13.07
CA GLN A 103 12.65 -36.05 11.64
C GLN A 103 13.99 -36.47 10.97
N THR A 104 14.09 -36.29 9.63
CA THR A 104 15.30 -36.46 8.79
C THR A 104 15.31 -35.48 7.58
N VAL A 105 16.50 -35.10 7.05
CA VAL A 105 16.71 -34.08 5.98
C VAL A 105 17.74 -34.57 4.92
N ASN A 106 17.81 -33.97 3.72
CA ASN A 106 18.72 -34.38 2.61
C ASN A 106 19.14 -33.22 1.66
N THR A 107 20.27 -33.32 0.95
CA THR A 107 20.89 -32.24 0.14
C THR A 107 21.39 -32.71 -1.26
N SER A 108 21.34 -31.87 -2.32
CA SER A 108 22.00 -32.18 -3.60
C SER A 108 22.14 -30.99 -4.58
N LYS A 109 23.12 -31.06 -5.51
CA LYS A 109 23.32 -30.12 -6.64
C LYS A 109 22.17 -30.04 -7.67
N PHE A 110 21.18 -30.92 -7.57
CA PHE A 110 20.12 -31.10 -8.55
C PHE A 110 18.76 -30.70 -7.97
N PHE A 111 17.91 -30.05 -8.78
CA PHE A 111 16.56 -29.70 -8.36
C PHE A 111 15.62 -30.91 -8.41
N SER A 112 14.83 -31.07 -7.36
CA SER A 112 13.65 -31.93 -7.28
C SER A 112 12.48 -31.07 -6.78
N SER A 113 11.37 -31.05 -7.53
CA SER A 113 10.18 -30.26 -7.14
C SER A 113 9.44 -30.90 -5.97
N SER A 114 8.85 -30.11 -5.08
CA SER A 114 7.88 -30.62 -4.11
C SER A 114 6.62 -31.18 -4.79
N ASP A 115 5.87 -32.04 -4.11
CA ASP A 115 4.59 -32.58 -4.61
C ASP A 115 3.61 -31.51 -5.10
N LYS A 116 3.61 -30.34 -4.44
CA LYS A 116 2.79 -29.19 -4.85
C LYS A 116 3.29 -28.60 -6.17
N GLN A 117 4.57 -28.30 -6.28
CA GLN A 117 5.18 -27.82 -7.52
C GLN A 117 5.04 -28.84 -8.66
N ALA A 118 5.13 -30.14 -8.37
CA ALA A 118 4.92 -31.22 -9.33
C ALA A 118 3.49 -31.24 -9.91
N LYS A 119 2.49 -30.78 -9.16
CA LYS A 119 1.07 -30.76 -9.58
C LYS A 119 0.63 -29.40 -10.14
N GLU A 120 1.22 -28.30 -9.67
CA GLU A 120 0.80 -26.93 -10.01
C GLU A 120 1.75 -26.21 -10.97
N THR A 121 3.08 -26.34 -10.77
CA THR A 121 4.10 -25.64 -11.57
C THR A 121 4.52 -26.46 -12.79
N PHE A 122 4.73 -27.76 -12.61
CA PHE A 122 5.29 -28.67 -13.62
C PHE A 122 4.27 -29.71 -14.09
N ASP A 123 3.05 -29.26 -14.39
CA ASP A 123 2.02 -30.10 -15.01
C ASP A 123 2.30 -30.29 -16.51
N LEU A 124 3.25 -31.17 -16.80
CA LEU A 124 3.63 -31.54 -18.17
C LEU A 124 2.55 -32.38 -18.90
N SER A 125 1.31 -32.43 -18.41
CA SER A 125 0.15 -32.96 -19.15
C SER A 125 -0.69 -31.87 -19.83
N LYS A 126 -0.45 -30.59 -19.48
CA LYS A 126 -1.07 -29.41 -20.09
C LYS A 126 -0.12 -28.75 -21.10
N ASP A 127 -0.51 -27.58 -21.62
CA ASP A 127 0.36 -26.70 -22.40
C ASP A 127 1.52 -26.20 -21.53
N PHE A 128 2.76 -26.32 -22.04
CA PHE A 128 3.94 -25.85 -21.32
C PHE A 128 5.08 -25.46 -22.27
N THR A 129 6.11 -24.84 -21.72
CA THR A 129 7.41 -24.69 -22.37
C THR A 129 8.53 -24.83 -21.35
N THR A 130 9.59 -25.57 -21.69
CA THR A 130 10.81 -25.70 -20.86
C THR A 130 12.03 -25.38 -21.70
N TYR A 131 12.80 -24.39 -21.26
CA TYR A 131 14.11 -24.02 -21.79
C TYR A 131 15.22 -24.58 -20.90
N VAL A 132 16.32 -25.03 -21.52
CA VAL A 132 17.55 -25.41 -20.81
C VAL A 132 18.77 -24.88 -21.55
N ARG A 133 19.66 -24.20 -20.81
CA ARG A 133 21.02 -23.87 -21.26
C ARG A 133 22.03 -24.83 -20.64
N PHE A 134 22.73 -25.59 -21.47
CA PHE A 134 23.59 -26.69 -21.02
C PHE A 134 24.90 -26.78 -21.82
N LYS A 135 25.87 -27.51 -21.26
CA LYS A 135 27.17 -27.82 -21.85
C LYS A 135 27.63 -29.20 -21.39
N THR A 136 28.06 -30.07 -22.30
CA THR A 136 28.47 -31.44 -21.99
C THR A 136 29.46 -32.02 -23.01
N LYS A 137 30.15 -33.10 -22.62
CA LYS A 137 30.88 -34.05 -23.49
C LYS A 137 30.23 -35.44 -23.55
N GLY A 138 29.33 -35.73 -22.62
CA GLY A 138 28.68 -37.04 -22.44
C GLY A 138 27.21 -36.99 -22.80
N ASN A 139 26.43 -37.79 -22.08
CA ASN A 139 25.00 -37.96 -22.24
C ASN A 139 24.25 -37.52 -20.96
N GLY A 140 22.93 -37.77 -20.89
CA GLY A 140 22.16 -37.68 -19.65
C GLY A 140 20.97 -36.72 -19.68
N THR A 141 20.21 -36.71 -18.59
CA THR A 141 18.92 -35.99 -18.50
C THR A 141 19.05 -34.51 -18.21
N LEU A 142 18.58 -33.64 -19.11
CA LEU A 142 18.46 -32.20 -18.85
C LEU A 142 17.35 -31.93 -17.83
N PHE A 143 16.15 -32.47 -18.07
CA PHE A 143 15.07 -32.51 -17.07
C PHE A 143 14.15 -33.71 -17.27
N SER A 144 13.51 -34.16 -16.19
CA SER A 144 12.48 -35.20 -16.22
C SER A 144 11.21 -34.78 -15.48
N LYS A 145 10.16 -35.56 -15.70
CA LYS A 145 9.08 -35.79 -14.75
C LYS A 145 8.97 -37.30 -14.52
N SER A 146 9.61 -37.77 -13.45
CA SER A 146 9.79 -39.18 -13.08
C SER A 146 9.49 -39.40 -11.59
N VAL A 147 9.35 -40.66 -11.18
CA VAL A 147 9.38 -41.03 -9.75
C VAL A 147 10.85 -41.26 -9.36
N PRO A 148 11.39 -40.57 -8.34
CA PRO A 148 12.76 -40.78 -7.89
C PRO A 148 12.97 -42.21 -7.41
N ASP A 149 14.19 -42.73 -7.61
CA ASP A 149 14.64 -44.03 -7.08
C ASP A 149 13.75 -45.23 -7.47
N LYS A 150 12.99 -45.08 -8.57
CA LYS A 150 12.24 -46.11 -9.27
C LYS A 150 12.72 -46.25 -10.71
N LYS A 151 12.30 -47.35 -11.33
CA LYS A 151 12.44 -47.57 -12.77
C LYS A 151 11.61 -46.56 -13.58
N TRP A 152 11.85 -46.47 -14.89
CA TRP A 152 10.99 -45.71 -15.80
C TRP A 152 9.52 -46.17 -15.69
N ILE A 153 8.56 -45.26 -15.89
CA ILE A 153 7.12 -45.55 -15.76
C ILE A 153 6.28 -44.95 -16.90
N GLU A 154 5.12 -45.55 -17.13
CA GLU A 154 4.13 -45.11 -18.11
C GLU A 154 3.76 -43.63 -17.93
N ASN A 155 3.70 -42.87 -19.02
CA ASN A 155 3.46 -41.43 -19.04
C ASN A 155 4.53 -40.55 -18.36
N GLY A 156 5.65 -41.13 -17.89
CA GLY A 156 6.86 -40.37 -17.53
C GLY A 156 7.35 -39.54 -18.72
N LYS A 157 8.03 -38.42 -18.47
CA LYS A 157 8.46 -37.48 -19.54
C LYS A 157 9.89 -37.03 -19.29
N VAL A 158 10.75 -37.04 -20.30
CA VAL A 158 12.17 -36.70 -20.11
C VAL A 158 12.78 -36.05 -21.35
N LEU A 159 13.50 -34.94 -21.15
CA LEU A 159 14.38 -34.35 -22.16
C LEU A 159 15.83 -34.69 -21.77
N TYR A 160 16.52 -35.46 -22.61
CA TYR A 160 17.86 -35.99 -22.34
C TYR A 160 18.72 -36.00 -23.60
N ILE A 161 20.00 -36.34 -23.42
CA ILE A 161 20.98 -36.46 -24.49
C ILE A 161 21.43 -37.92 -24.57
N ASP A 162 21.38 -38.50 -25.79
CA ASP A 162 21.90 -39.83 -26.10
C ASP A 162 22.46 -39.89 -27.54
N ASP A 163 23.51 -40.69 -27.76
CA ASP A 163 24.47 -40.54 -28.87
C ASP A 163 24.91 -39.07 -29.10
N GLY A 164 24.94 -38.24 -28.05
CA GLY A 164 25.16 -36.80 -28.18
C GLY A 164 24.07 -36.03 -28.94
N ARG A 165 22.89 -36.60 -29.22
CA ARG A 165 21.71 -35.94 -29.79
C ARG A 165 20.67 -35.64 -28.73
N LEU A 166 19.85 -34.61 -28.95
CA LEU A 166 18.74 -34.26 -28.06
C LEU A 166 17.53 -35.18 -28.31
N ILE A 167 16.96 -35.72 -27.25
CA ILE A 167 15.80 -36.63 -27.27
C ILE A 167 14.76 -36.18 -26.25
N TYR A 168 13.48 -36.19 -26.63
CA TYR A 168 12.34 -36.10 -25.72
C TYR A 168 11.51 -37.38 -25.79
N ASP A 169 11.47 -38.15 -24.69
CA ASP A 169 10.66 -39.37 -24.55
C ASP A 169 9.43 -39.14 -23.67
N ILE A 170 8.35 -39.85 -24.01
CA ILE A 170 7.20 -40.06 -23.15
C ILE A 170 7.05 -41.57 -22.94
N GLY A 171 7.25 -42.03 -21.71
CA GLY A 171 7.31 -43.44 -21.37
C GLY A 171 6.07 -44.20 -21.86
N TRP A 172 6.33 -45.32 -22.54
CA TRP A 172 5.34 -46.19 -23.22
C TRP A 172 4.57 -45.55 -24.40
N LYS A 173 4.79 -44.26 -24.70
CA LYS A 173 4.31 -43.56 -25.91
C LYS A 173 5.44 -43.29 -26.93
N GLY A 174 6.69 -43.52 -26.54
CA GLY A 174 7.89 -43.39 -27.35
C GLY A 174 8.42 -41.95 -27.41
N GLN A 175 9.32 -41.70 -28.35
CA GLN A 175 10.19 -40.51 -28.36
C GLN A 175 10.06 -39.60 -29.61
N ILE A 176 10.76 -38.47 -29.56
CA ILE A 176 11.21 -37.63 -30.68
C ILE A 176 12.69 -37.26 -30.52
N SER A 177 13.42 -37.16 -31.62
CA SER A 177 14.80 -36.67 -31.67
C SER A 177 15.07 -35.91 -32.97
N GLY A 178 16.13 -35.11 -33.01
CA GLY A 178 16.57 -34.35 -34.17
C GLY A 178 17.81 -33.49 -33.87
N GLY A 179 18.20 -32.67 -34.85
CA GLY A 179 19.28 -31.69 -34.71
C GLY A 179 20.70 -32.23 -34.92
N LYS A 180 21.69 -31.35 -34.70
CA LYS A 180 23.12 -31.68 -34.66
C LYS A 180 23.47 -32.44 -33.37
N LYS A 181 24.69 -32.98 -33.28
CA LYS A 181 25.25 -33.38 -31.99
C LYS A 181 25.56 -32.16 -31.11
N VAL A 182 25.43 -32.34 -29.79
CA VAL A 182 25.50 -31.31 -28.74
C VAL A 182 26.45 -31.67 -27.59
N ASN A 183 27.28 -32.70 -27.79
CA ASN A 183 28.31 -33.15 -26.85
C ASN A 183 29.72 -32.66 -27.26
N ASP A 184 29.80 -31.46 -27.85
CA ASP A 184 31.02 -30.82 -28.35
C ASP A 184 31.75 -29.94 -27.30
N ASN A 185 31.26 -29.95 -26.05
CA ASN A 185 31.71 -29.10 -24.94
C ASN A 185 31.47 -27.58 -25.12
N GLN A 186 30.56 -27.16 -26.00
CA GLN A 186 30.09 -25.77 -26.13
C GLN A 186 28.79 -25.54 -25.33
N TRP A 187 28.29 -24.31 -25.31
CA TRP A 187 26.99 -23.98 -24.73
C TRP A 187 25.89 -24.12 -25.79
N HIS A 188 24.85 -24.88 -25.47
CA HIS A 188 23.66 -25.06 -26.28
C HIS A 188 22.41 -24.55 -25.58
N GLU A 189 21.42 -24.18 -26.38
CA GLU A 189 20.11 -23.73 -25.92
C GLU A 189 19.01 -24.63 -26.49
N ALA A 190 18.40 -25.45 -25.64
CA ALA A 190 17.29 -26.32 -25.98
C ALA A 190 15.96 -25.76 -25.47
N LEU A 191 14.89 -25.94 -26.23
CA LEU A 191 13.54 -25.56 -25.84
C LEU A 191 12.51 -26.62 -26.29
N LEU A 192 11.77 -27.16 -25.33
CA LEU A 192 10.64 -28.05 -25.57
C LEU A 192 9.34 -27.26 -25.36
N VAL A 193 8.48 -27.23 -26.37
CA VAL A 193 7.18 -26.54 -26.37
C VAL A 193 6.07 -27.55 -26.60
N THR A 194 5.06 -27.58 -25.73
CA THR A 194 3.88 -28.43 -25.86
C THR A 194 2.63 -27.56 -25.92
N ARG A 195 1.88 -27.61 -27.05
CA ARG A 195 0.63 -26.87 -27.27
C ARG A 195 -0.51 -27.80 -27.70
N SER A 196 -1.51 -27.96 -26.83
CA SER A 196 -2.72 -28.76 -27.09
C SER A 196 -2.38 -30.16 -27.61
N GLY A 197 -1.44 -30.83 -26.95
CA GLY A 197 -0.90 -32.14 -27.34
C GLY A 197 0.21 -32.12 -28.39
N ASN A 198 0.41 -31.04 -29.14
CA ASN A 198 1.44 -30.94 -30.18
C ASN A 198 2.77 -30.53 -29.57
N VAL A 199 3.84 -31.28 -29.84
CA VAL A 199 5.18 -31.01 -29.32
C VAL A 199 6.09 -30.45 -30.41
N LYS A 200 6.83 -29.40 -30.08
CA LYS A 200 7.94 -28.84 -30.88
C LYS A 200 9.22 -28.85 -30.05
N LEU A 201 10.33 -29.22 -30.65
CA LEU A 201 11.65 -29.23 -30.05
C LEU A 201 12.58 -28.31 -30.85
N PHE A 202 13.17 -27.32 -30.18
CA PHE A 202 14.11 -26.37 -30.75
C PHE A 202 15.50 -26.54 -30.13
N LEU A 203 16.53 -26.22 -30.89
CA LEU A 203 17.94 -26.21 -30.52
C LEU A 203 18.66 -25.10 -31.30
N ASP A 204 19.46 -24.29 -30.61
CA ASP A 204 20.38 -23.29 -31.20
C ASP A 204 19.76 -22.49 -32.38
N GLY A 205 18.71 -21.73 -32.10
CA GLY A 205 18.02 -20.86 -33.05
C GLY A 205 17.07 -21.55 -34.03
N LYS A 206 16.88 -22.88 -33.96
CA LYS A 206 16.16 -23.66 -34.99
C LYS A 206 15.15 -24.64 -34.39
N LEU A 207 14.00 -24.78 -35.04
CA LEU A 207 13.10 -25.92 -34.85
C LEU A 207 13.79 -27.17 -35.42
N ILE A 208 14.03 -28.19 -34.59
CA ILE A 208 14.72 -29.42 -35.01
C ILE A 208 13.81 -30.65 -35.12
N GLN A 209 12.65 -30.64 -34.44
CA GLN A 209 11.67 -31.72 -34.53
C GLN A 209 10.27 -31.25 -34.10
N SER A 210 9.20 -31.89 -34.62
CA SER A 210 7.84 -31.71 -34.10
C SER A 210 6.97 -32.95 -34.30
N LYS A 211 6.00 -33.18 -33.40
CA LYS A 211 5.09 -34.33 -33.45
C LYS A 211 3.71 -33.95 -32.88
N LYS A 212 2.65 -34.28 -33.62
CA LYS A 212 1.27 -34.04 -33.20
C LYS A 212 0.81 -35.09 -32.18
N ASP A 213 -0.21 -34.72 -31.40
CA ASP A 213 -0.94 -35.63 -30.49
C ASP A 213 -0.04 -36.39 -29.49
N PHE A 214 1.10 -35.78 -29.14
CA PHE A 214 2.23 -36.36 -28.44
C PHE A 214 2.37 -35.81 -27.01
N ALA A 215 1.25 -35.72 -26.29
CA ALA A 215 1.21 -35.52 -24.84
C ALA A 215 0.63 -36.75 -24.11
N ALA A 216 0.72 -36.75 -22.78
CA ALA A 216 0.30 -37.83 -21.90
C ALA A 216 -0.04 -37.30 -20.50
N LYS A 217 -0.86 -38.05 -19.74
CA LYS A 217 -1.29 -37.67 -18.37
C LYS A 217 -0.10 -37.51 -17.40
N ILE A 218 -0.33 -36.96 -16.21
CA ILE A 218 0.67 -36.99 -15.13
C ILE A 218 0.86 -38.46 -14.69
N ALA A 219 2.10 -38.95 -14.66
CA ALA A 219 2.41 -40.25 -14.11
C ALA A 219 2.32 -40.22 -12.56
N ALA A 220 1.73 -41.26 -11.95
CA ALA A 220 1.47 -41.27 -10.51
C ALA A 220 2.78 -41.13 -9.69
N GLY A 221 2.77 -40.24 -8.69
CA GLY A 221 3.94 -39.95 -7.85
C GLY A 221 5.09 -39.20 -8.54
N SER A 222 4.96 -38.80 -9.81
CA SER A 222 6.07 -38.18 -10.56
C SER A 222 6.32 -36.71 -10.19
N ILE A 223 7.55 -36.42 -9.76
CA ILE A 223 8.04 -35.06 -9.51
C ILE A 223 8.85 -34.56 -10.71
N PHE A 224 9.02 -33.24 -10.82
CA PHE A 224 9.91 -32.64 -11.83
C PHE A 224 11.35 -32.61 -11.29
N GLN A 225 12.32 -32.99 -12.10
CA GLN A 225 13.73 -33.06 -11.73
C GLN A 225 14.61 -32.38 -12.79
N ILE A 226 15.68 -31.71 -12.37
CA ILE A 226 16.71 -31.16 -13.27
C ILE A 226 17.98 -31.99 -13.11
N GLY A 227 18.60 -32.41 -14.21
CA GLY A 227 19.86 -33.17 -14.18
C GLY A 227 19.77 -34.64 -13.71
N LYS A 228 18.56 -35.16 -13.44
CA LYS A 228 18.27 -36.50 -12.91
C LYS A 228 17.04 -37.11 -13.60
N CYS A 229 16.93 -38.44 -13.55
CA CYS A 229 15.76 -39.21 -14.00
C CYS A 229 15.55 -40.46 -13.12
N SER A 230 14.76 -41.43 -13.58
CA SER A 230 14.64 -42.79 -13.03
C SER A 230 15.96 -43.58 -13.10
N VAL A 231 16.08 -44.62 -12.26
CA VAL A 231 17.34 -45.36 -12.03
C VAL A 231 17.88 -46.14 -13.24
N ASP A 232 17.04 -46.42 -14.23
CA ASP A 232 17.35 -47.25 -15.40
C ASP A 232 17.05 -46.59 -16.76
N PHE A 233 16.77 -45.28 -16.79
CA PHE A 233 16.43 -44.57 -18.03
C PHE A 233 16.83 -43.09 -18.01
N GLY A 234 17.31 -42.55 -19.13
CA GLY A 234 17.72 -41.15 -19.31
C GLY A 234 19.04 -40.76 -18.61
N GLY A 235 19.36 -41.36 -17.45
CA GLY A 235 20.61 -41.12 -16.72
C GLY A 235 20.73 -39.74 -16.07
N ASN A 236 21.69 -39.58 -15.15
CA ASN A 236 22.05 -38.28 -14.60
C ASN A 236 22.85 -37.45 -15.63
N PHE A 237 22.81 -36.12 -15.53
CA PHE A 237 23.49 -35.25 -16.50
C PHE A 237 25.00 -35.16 -16.29
N GLU A 238 25.77 -35.46 -17.34
CA GLU A 238 27.24 -35.37 -17.33
C GLU A 238 27.71 -34.02 -17.88
N GLY A 239 27.42 -32.92 -17.16
CA GLY A 239 27.84 -31.59 -17.59
C GLY A 239 27.26 -30.45 -16.75
N ASP A 240 27.38 -29.23 -17.28
CA ASP A 240 26.88 -28.01 -16.64
C ASP A 240 25.50 -27.63 -17.18
N ILE A 241 24.54 -27.38 -16.29
CA ILE A 241 23.25 -26.72 -16.61
C ILE A 241 23.27 -25.35 -15.95
N SER A 242 23.38 -24.29 -16.74
CA SER A 242 23.51 -22.91 -16.23
C SER A 242 22.17 -22.23 -15.98
N ASN A 243 21.11 -22.63 -16.71
CA ASN A 243 19.76 -22.12 -16.48
C ASN A 243 18.68 -23.10 -16.99
N VAL A 244 17.60 -23.25 -16.22
CA VAL A 244 16.34 -23.86 -16.67
C VAL A 244 15.22 -22.84 -16.47
N ARG A 245 14.43 -22.56 -17.50
CA ARG A 245 13.22 -21.73 -17.40
C ARG A 245 12.00 -22.56 -17.81
N HIS A 246 10.89 -22.40 -17.09
CA HIS A 246 9.64 -23.11 -17.37
C HIS A 246 8.45 -22.15 -17.35
N TRP A 247 7.52 -22.37 -18.28
CA TRP A 247 6.25 -21.66 -18.42
C TRP A 247 5.11 -22.69 -18.44
N LYS A 248 4.02 -22.43 -17.70
CA LYS A 248 2.76 -23.22 -17.76
C LYS A 248 1.92 -22.88 -19.00
N ARG A 249 2.58 -22.50 -20.10
CA ARG A 249 1.97 -22.23 -21.41
C ARG A 249 2.95 -22.57 -22.52
N ALA A 250 2.40 -22.84 -23.70
CA ALA A 250 3.20 -22.89 -24.92
C ALA A 250 3.63 -21.47 -25.36
N LEU A 251 4.93 -21.21 -25.43
CA LEU A 251 5.47 -20.07 -26.18
C LEU A 251 5.03 -20.16 -27.65
N ASN A 252 4.78 -19.02 -28.30
CA ASN A 252 4.53 -18.99 -29.74
C ASN A 252 5.84 -19.08 -30.53
N ASP A 253 5.80 -19.42 -31.82
CA ASP A 253 7.02 -19.68 -32.61
C ASP A 253 8.03 -18.51 -32.64
N LYS A 254 7.58 -17.25 -32.55
CA LYS A 254 8.49 -16.09 -32.45
C LYS A 254 9.16 -15.99 -31.07
N GLU A 255 8.40 -16.24 -29.99
CA GLU A 255 8.95 -16.33 -28.63
C GLU A 255 9.93 -17.51 -28.51
N SER A 256 9.60 -18.65 -29.10
CA SER A 256 10.40 -19.87 -29.08
C SER A 256 11.73 -19.72 -29.82
N LEU A 257 11.73 -19.06 -30.99
CA LEU A 257 12.97 -18.77 -31.72
C LEU A 257 13.84 -17.74 -30.98
N LEU A 258 13.24 -16.73 -30.35
CA LEU A 258 13.97 -15.77 -29.50
C LEU A 258 14.62 -16.46 -28.30
N ALA A 259 13.91 -17.39 -27.66
CA ALA A 259 14.38 -18.13 -26.49
C ALA A 259 15.70 -18.90 -26.72
N VAL A 260 15.89 -19.51 -27.91
CA VAL A 260 17.08 -20.31 -28.22
C VAL A 260 18.12 -19.58 -29.10
N SER A 261 18.08 -18.25 -29.15
CA SER A 261 18.98 -17.43 -29.99
C SER A 261 20.01 -16.62 -29.17
N ASN A 262 20.47 -17.15 -28.02
CA ASN A 262 21.22 -16.44 -26.97
C ASN A 262 20.49 -15.18 -26.44
N ARG A 263 19.16 -15.17 -26.53
CA ARG A 263 18.28 -14.02 -26.18
C ARG A 263 17.13 -14.44 -25.27
N ILE A 264 17.35 -15.46 -24.44
CA ILE A 264 16.38 -15.95 -23.45
C ILE A 264 15.93 -14.85 -22.47
N ASP A 265 16.82 -13.92 -22.12
CA ASP A 265 16.55 -12.77 -21.25
C ASP A 265 15.75 -11.64 -21.95
N GLU A 266 15.33 -11.83 -23.20
CA GLU A 266 14.38 -10.95 -23.91
C GLU A 266 12.99 -11.58 -24.12
N THR A 267 12.80 -12.81 -23.64
CA THR A 267 11.50 -13.49 -23.62
C THR A 267 10.62 -12.98 -22.47
N ASN A 268 9.37 -13.45 -22.41
CA ASN A 268 8.44 -13.07 -21.34
C ASN A 268 8.78 -13.82 -20.03
N THR A 269 8.49 -13.19 -18.89
CA THR A 269 8.80 -13.73 -17.55
C THR A 269 8.36 -15.19 -17.38
N PRO A 270 9.27 -16.13 -17.04
CA PRO A 270 8.92 -17.51 -16.78
C PRO A 270 8.21 -17.70 -15.44
N ASP A 271 7.35 -18.72 -15.36
CA ASP A 271 6.69 -19.14 -14.11
C ASP A 271 7.68 -19.76 -13.11
N PHE A 272 8.80 -20.28 -13.60
CA PHE A 272 9.89 -20.84 -12.81
C PHE A 272 11.24 -20.61 -13.52
N ASN A 273 12.23 -20.09 -12.79
CA ASN A 273 13.56 -19.77 -13.31
C ASN A 273 14.60 -20.33 -12.32
N TRP A 274 15.28 -21.42 -12.70
CA TRP A 274 16.26 -22.09 -11.87
C TRP A 274 17.69 -21.84 -12.35
N LYS A 275 18.56 -21.55 -11.39
CA LYS A 275 20.01 -21.52 -11.47
C LYS A 275 20.53 -22.23 -10.21
N PRO A 276 21.68 -22.91 -10.24
CA PRO A 276 22.23 -23.59 -9.06
C PRO A 276 22.54 -22.61 -7.91
N ILE A 277 22.41 -23.08 -6.67
CA ILE A 277 22.47 -22.27 -5.43
C ILE A 277 23.55 -22.85 -4.50
N SER A 278 24.27 -22.00 -3.75
CA SER A 278 25.21 -22.35 -2.69
C SER A 278 24.54 -22.53 -1.31
N GLU A 279 25.12 -23.36 -0.45
CA GLU A 279 24.43 -24.05 0.66
C GLU A 279 24.05 -23.20 1.90
N SER A 280 22.90 -23.53 2.52
CA SER A 280 22.54 -23.33 3.95
C SER A 280 21.28 -24.18 4.30
N ASN A 281 20.97 -24.46 5.58
CA ASN A 281 20.15 -25.63 6.01
C ASN A 281 18.92 -25.36 6.91
N ASP A 282 18.05 -26.41 7.01
CA ASP A 282 17.03 -26.75 8.05
C ASP A 282 15.62 -26.08 8.00
N PRO A 283 14.46 -26.81 8.20
CA PRO A 283 13.83 -26.98 9.54
C PRO A 283 12.82 -28.19 9.78
N ALA A 284 12.16 -28.24 10.96
CA ALA A 284 11.17 -29.22 11.50
C ALA A 284 9.65 -28.79 11.38
N ASN A 285 8.58 -29.39 11.95
CA ASN A 285 8.30 -30.45 12.98
C ASN A 285 6.83 -31.02 12.83
N ASN A 286 6.31 -31.90 13.74
CA ASN A 286 4.87 -32.13 14.20
C ASN A 286 4.37 -33.61 14.34
N GLN A 287 3.34 -33.99 15.14
CA GLN A 287 2.91 -33.66 16.53
C GLN A 287 1.63 -34.46 17.00
N THR A 288 1.33 -34.51 18.32
CA THR A 288 0.03 -34.97 18.91
C THR A 288 -0.31 -34.27 20.26
N GLN A 289 -1.56 -34.39 20.76
CA GLN A 289 -2.22 -33.48 21.74
C GLN A 289 -1.97 -33.72 23.26
N SER A 290 -2.39 -32.76 24.10
CA SER A 290 -2.30 -32.76 25.59
C SER A 290 -3.34 -31.82 26.25
N THR A 291 -3.58 -31.97 27.57
CA THR A 291 -4.59 -31.23 28.39
C THR A 291 -4.29 -29.73 28.55
N VAL A 292 -5.31 -28.86 28.56
CA VAL A 292 -5.16 -27.39 28.46
C VAL A 292 -5.89 -26.61 29.55
N ILE A 293 -5.26 -25.55 30.08
CA ILE A 293 -5.83 -24.48 30.90
C ILE A 293 -5.38 -23.13 30.30
N ASP A 294 -6.30 -22.19 30.08
CA ASP A 294 -6.03 -20.82 29.56
C ASP A 294 -5.11 -20.72 28.31
N GLY A 295 -5.14 -21.72 27.44
CA GLY A 295 -4.28 -21.79 26.25
C GLY A 295 -2.87 -22.33 26.49
N PHE A 296 -2.61 -22.88 27.68
CA PHE A 296 -1.37 -23.53 28.09
C PHE A 296 -1.60 -25.00 28.46
N VAL A 297 -0.64 -25.87 28.17
CA VAL A 297 -0.70 -27.29 28.55
C VAL A 297 -0.41 -27.43 30.04
N ALA A 298 -1.34 -28.05 30.76
CA ALA A 298 -1.29 -28.19 32.21
C ALA A 298 -0.61 -29.51 32.62
N ASN A 299 0.34 -29.45 33.55
CA ASN A 299 1.15 -30.60 33.97
C ASN A 299 1.32 -30.62 35.50
N ILE A 300 1.40 -31.80 36.11
CA ILE A 300 1.80 -31.94 37.52
C ILE A 300 3.26 -31.47 37.66
N ALA A 301 3.57 -30.74 38.73
CA ALA A 301 4.92 -30.28 39.05
C ALA A 301 5.46 -30.92 40.34
N LYS A 302 6.78 -31.11 40.41
CA LYS A 302 7.49 -31.74 41.54
C LYS A 302 8.78 -31.01 41.87
N ILE A 303 9.19 -31.05 43.14
CA ILE A 303 10.53 -30.69 43.63
C ILE A 303 11.10 -31.92 44.36
N ASN A 304 12.27 -32.40 43.92
CA ASN A 304 12.96 -33.56 44.51
C ASN A 304 14.43 -33.23 44.78
N VAL A 305 15.00 -33.74 45.87
CA VAL A 305 16.41 -33.50 46.27
C VAL A 305 17.22 -34.80 46.25
N ASN A 306 18.54 -34.70 46.05
CA ASN A 306 19.42 -35.88 46.01
C ASN A 306 20.04 -36.28 47.38
N ASN A 307 19.75 -35.55 48.46
CA ASN A 307 20.14 -35.92 49.82
C ASN A 307 19.18 -35.31 50.86
N GLU A 308 19.19 -35.82 52.10
CA GLU A 308 18.31 -35.33 53.18
C GLU A 308 18.82 -34.04 53.86
N ASN A 309 20.00 -33.56 53.45
CA ASN A 309 20.66 -32.35 53.96
C ASN A 309 20.14 -31.05 53.31
N ILE A 310 19.18 -31.16 52.40
CA ILE A 310 18.44 -30.02 51.83
C ILE A 310 17.01 -30.01 52.36
N LYS A 311 16.55 -28.86 52.84
CA LYS A 311 15.16 -28.58 53.21
C LYS A 311 14.54 -27.55 52.27
N ILE A 312 13.27 -27.76 51.95
CA ILE A 312 12.43 -26.83 51.17
C ILE A 312 11.27 -26.37 52.06
N SER A 313 10.98 -25.07 52.07
CA SER A 313 9.87 -24.50 52.84
C SER A 313 9.20 -23.34 52.09
N ASN A 314 8.01 -22.93 52.54
CA ASN A 314 7.25 -21.80 51.99
C ASN A 314 7.09 -21.87 50.45
N VAL A 315 6.57 -23.00 49.94
CA VAL A 315 6.34 -23.18 48.51
C VAL A 315 5.07 -22.43 48.08
N GLU A 316 5.26 -21.35 47.34
CA GLU A 316 4.22 -20.48 46.82
C GLU A 316 4.06 -20.71 45.31
N ILE A 317 2.83 -20.96 44.84
CA ILE A 317 2.50 -20.94 43.41
C ILE A 317 1.87 -19.59 43.08
N SER A 318 2.31 -18.98 41.99
CA SER A 318 1.77 -17.72 41.46
C SER A 318 1.68 -17.78 39.93
N ASN A 319 0.85 -16.92 39.33
CA ASN A 319 0.78 -16.80 37.87
C ASN A 319 2.08 -16.21 37.32
N LEU A 320 2.58 -16.77 36.23
CA LEU A 320 3.74 -16.23 35.52
C LEU A 320 3.37 -14.91 34.83
N GLY A 321 4.28 -13.92 34.83
CA GLY A 321 4.08 -12.63 34.16
C GLY A 321 4.03 -12.77 32.64
N ASP A 322 3.49 -11.74 31.96
CA ASP A 322 3.45 -11.69 30.48
C ASP A 322 4.84 -11.49 29.84
N ALA A 323 5.85 -11.17 30.66
CA ALA A 323 7.27 -11.21 30.34
C ALA A 323 8.15 -11.39 31.60
N ASP A 324 9.47 -11.57 31.44
CA ASP A 324 10.49 -11.33 32.47
C ASP A 324 10.82 -9.83 32.50
N HIS A 325 9.90 -9.04 33.08
CA HIS A 325 9.99 -7.57 33.10
C HIS A 325 11.28 -7.10 33.81
N PHE A 326 11.74 -7.85 34.81
CA PHE A 326 13.06 -7.66 35.43
C PHE A 326 14.17 -7.66 34.38
N GLN A 327 14.21 -8.68 33.51
CA GLN A 327 15.27 -8.80 32.51
C GLN A 327 15.13 -7.75 31.38
N ILE A 328 13.91 -7.33 31.04
CA ILE A 328 13.67 -6.25 30.08
C ILE A 328 14.20 -4.90 30.60
N VAL A 329 13.94 -4.57 31.86
CA VAL A 329 14.39 -3.30 32.45
C VAL A 329 15.90 -3.36 32.76
N LYS A 330 16.44 -4.54 33.12
CA LYS A 330 17.89 -4.75 33.29
C LYS A 330 18.69 -4.60 31.99
N SER A 331 18.06 -4.79 30.82
CA SER A 331 18.69 -4.65 29.51
C SER A 331 18.45 -3.28 28.84
N TRP A 332 17.99 -2.28 29.59
CA TRP A 332 17.84 -0.92 29.04
C TRP A 332 19.18 -0.29 28.67
N ASP A 333 19.24 0.20 27.43
CA ASP A 333 20.45 0.69 26.77
C ASP A 333 20.10 1.74 25.72
N HIS A 334 21.08 2.17 24.92
CA HIS A 334 20.83 3.09 23.82
C HIS A 334 19.86 2.48 22.77
N ASN A 335 19.92 1.17 22.51
CA ASN A 335 19.05 0.52 21.53
C ASN A 335 17.57 0.45 21.99
N SER A 336 17.30 0.25 23.28
CA SER A 336 15.92 0.31 23.82
C SER A 336 15.36 1.73 23.80
N LEU A 337 16.20 2.72 24.08
CA LEU A 337 15.85 4.14 23.94
C LEU A 337 15.46 4.47 22.49
N ASP A 338 16.24 3.97 21.52
CA ASP A 338 16.04 4.23 20.09
C ASP A 338 14.80 3.54 19.52
N ARG A 339 14.49 2.32 19.97
CA ARG A 339 13.22 1.63 19.65
C ARG A 339 12.03 2.37 20.26
N GLY A 340 12.17 2.84 21.50
CA GLY A 340 11.16 3.67 22.17
C GLY A 340 10.88 4.98 21.44
N ALA A 341 11.94 5.64 20.95
CA ALA A 341 11.84 6.87 20.16
C ALA A 341 11.01 6.66 18.88
N ARG A 342 11.23 5.55 18.16
CA ARG A 342 10.48 5.21 16.93
C ARG A 342 8.99 4.98 17.21
N ILE A 343 8.68 4.27 18.30
CA ILE A 343 7.28 4.03 18.72
C ILE A 343 6.62 5.35 19.13
N TYR A 344 7.31 6.19 19.92
CA TYR A 344 6.77 7.46 20.38
C TYR A 344 6.47 8.42 19.22
N ASN A 345 7.45 8.62 18.33
CA ASN A 345 7.33 9.56 17.22
C ASN A 345 6.41 9.04 16.09
N GLY A 346 6.22 7.72 15.98
CA GLY A 346 5.26 7.14 15.04
C GLY A 346 3.79 7.21 15.50
N LEU A 347 3.52 7.15 16.80
CA LEU A 347 2.16 6.91 17.32
C LEU A 347 1.77 7.78 18.53
N CYS A 348 2.65 7.93 19.53
CA CYS A 348 2.30 8.62 20.79
C CYS A 348 2.32 10.15 20.67
N ILE A 349 3.28 10.70 19.91
CA ILE A 349 3.49 12.16 19.75
C ILE A 349 2.22 12.90 19.29
N THR A 350 1.40 12.28 18.43
CA THR A 350 0.14 12.85 17.93
C THR A 350 -0.82 13.22 19.06
N CYS A 351 -0.85 12.46 20.15
CA CYS A 351 -1.69 12.75 21.31
C CYS A 351 -0.94 13.57 22.38
N HIS A 352 0.30 13.19 22.69
CA HIS A 352 1.03 13.68 23.87
C HIS A 352 1.96 14.89 23.60
N GLY A 353 2.30 15.14 22.34
CA GLY A 353 3.21 16.21 21.92
C GLY A 353 4.67 15.99 22.33
N THR A 354 5.43 17.09 22.33
CA THR A 354 6.78 17.25 22.90
C THR A 354 6.88 18.63 23.56
N ASP A 355 8.05 18.96 24.09
CA ASP A 355 8.43 20.31 24.54
C ASP A 355 8.28 21.41 23.47
N LYS A 356 8.28 21.02 22.18
CA LYS A 356 8.29 21.94 21.02
C LYS A 356 7.06 21.80 20.11
N VAL A 357 6.26 20.74 20.27
CA VAL A 357 5.12 20.41 19.39
C VAL A 357 3.93 20.03 20.24
N GLU A 358 2.87 20.84 20.21
CA GLU A 358 1.67 20.61 21.03
C GLU A 358 0.91 19.35 20.56
N GLY A 359 0.54 18.49 21.52
CA GLY A 359 -0.25 17.28 21.26
C GLY A 359 -1.69 17.59 20.88
N THR A 360 -2.25 16.84 19.92
CA THR A 360 -3.59 17.13 19.35
C THR A 360 -4.78 16.80 20.27
N LEU A 361 -4.52 16.21 21.45
CA LEU A 361 -5.53 15.86 22.43
C LEU A 361 -5.28 16.64 23.74
N PRO A 362 -6.01 17.73 24.03
CA PRO A 362 -5.75 18.58 25.20
C PRO A 362 -5.90 17.89 26.57
N THR A 363 -6.52 16.71 26.63
CA THR A 363 -6.66 15.88 27.83
C THR A 363 -5.53 14.85 28.01
N ALA A 364 -4.63 14.72 27.03
CA ALA A 364 -3.48 13.82 27.12
C ALA A 364 -2.42 14.35 28.07
N LEU A 365 -1.72 13.43 28.76
CA LEU A 365 -0.62 13.79 29.65
C LEU A 365 0.60 14.24 28.85
N ARG A 366 0.96 15.52 28.94
CA ARG A 366 2.23 16.05 28.45
C ARG A 366 3.34 15.67 29.43
N PHE A 367 4.20 14.74 29.04
CA PHE A 367 5.16 14.13 29.98
C PHE A 367 6.18 15.12 30.57
N HIS A 368 6.48 16.21 29.86
CA HIS A 368 7.43 17.25 30.27
C HIS A 368 6.87 18.28 31.29
N GLU A 369 5.56 18.31 31.56
CA GLU A 369 4.98 19.28 32.51
C GLU A 369 3.84 18.72 33.40
N GLY A 370 3.12 17.69 32.94
CA GLY A 370 1.93 17.19 33.62
C GLY A 370 2.21 16.16 34.73
N GLN A 371 1.21 15.96 35.59
CA GLN A 371 1.24 14.97 36.67
C GLN A 371 0.57 13.64 36.27
N PHE A 372 1.18 12.52 36.63
CA PHE A 372 0.65 11.18 36.39
C PHE A 372 -0.53 10.86 37.33
N LYS A 373 -1.59 10.27 36.78
CA LYS A 373 -2.85 9.98 37.51
C LYS A 373 -3.10 8.50 37.82
N ASN A 374 -2.32 7.59 37.22
CA ASN A 374 -2.47 6.13 37.37
C ASN A 374 -1.16 5.49 37.86
N GLY A 375 -0.50 6.12 38.83
CA GLY A 375 0.89 5.82 39.20
C GLY A 375 1.92 6.47 38.25
N LYS A 376 3.10 6.81 38.80
CA LYS A 376 4.21 7.46 38.07
C LYS A 376 5.45 6.57 37.87
N ASP A 377 5.45 5.38 38.47
CA ASP A 377 6.51 4.40 38.29
C ASP A 377 6.41 3.66 36.93
N PRO A 378 7.50 3.08 36.44
CA PRO A 378 7.52 2.36 35.16
C PRO A 378 6.48 1.23 35.03
N LEU A 379 6.17 0.49 36.10
CA LEU A 379 5.24 -0.65 36.05
C LEU A 379 3.77 -0.18 36.01
N SER A 380 3.46 0.93 36.66
CA SER A 380 2.20 1.66 36.50
C SER A 380 2.02 2.22 35.09
N MET A 381 3.09 2.73 34.46
CA MET A 381 3.07 3.11 33.04
C MET A 381 2.82 1.88 32.14
N TYR A 382 3.47 0.75 32.43
CA TYR A 382 3.26 -0.52 31.71
C TYR A 382 1.83 -1.05 31.86
N SER A 383 1.27 -0.97 33.06
CA SER A 383 -0.12 -1.32 33.37
C SER A 383 -1.09 -0.42 32.59
N THR A 384 -0.82 0.88 32.53
CA THR A 384 -1.59 1.86 31.75
C THR A 384 -1.56 1.54 30.25
N LEU A 385 -0.39 1.23 29.68
CA LEU A 385 -0.28 0.77 28.29
C LEU A 385 -1.00 -0.56 28.05
N THR A 386 -1.04 -1.46 29.03
CA THR A 386 -1.58 -2.82 28.87
C THR A 386 -3.10 -2.91 29.10
N LYS A 387 -3.65 -2.11 30.01
CA LYS A 387 -5.07 -2.16 30.43
C LYS A 387 -5.87 -0.92 30.03
N GLY A 388 -5.21 0.16 29.63
CA GLY A 388 -5.84 1.47 29.40
C GLY A 388 -6.10 2.23 30.70
N TYR A 389 -6.41 3.52 30.57
CA TYR A 389 -6.80 4.41 31.68
C TYR A 389 -7.51 5.66 31.17
N ASN A 390 -8.69 5.99 31.71
CA ASN A 390 -9.55 7.09 31.24
C ASN A 390 -9.76 7.05 29.70
N GLN A 391 -9.30 8.07 28.97
CA GLN A 391 -9.41 8.16 27.51
C GLN A 391 -8.29 7.43 26.75
N MET A 392 -7.27 6.93 27.45
CA MET A 392 -6.19 6.14 26.86
C MET A 392 -6.60 4.67 26.79
N VAL A 393 -6.88 4.18 25.58
CA VAL A 393 -7.23 2.77 25.36
C VAL A 393 -6.04 1.84 25.62
N ALA A 394 -6.32 0.57 25.90
CA ALA A 394 -5.30 -0.47 26.01
C ALA A 394 -4.53 -0.65 24.69
N GLN A 395 -3.20 -0.63 24.74
CA GLN A 395 -2.30 -0.85 23.61
C GLN A 395 -2.02 -2.36 23.44
N THR A 396 -3.07 -3.12 23.16
CA THR A 396 -3.03 -4.59 23.01
C THR A 396 -2.16 -5.09 21.85
N TRP A 397 -1.82 -4.20 20.92
CA TRP A 397 -0.94 -4.46 19.78
C TRP A 397 0.56 -4.42 20.12
N MET A 398 0.94 -3.89 21.29
CA MET A 398 2.35 -3.75 21.69
C MET A 398 2.87 -4.99 22.41
N THR A 399 4.07 -5.45 22.06
CA THR A 399 4.78 -6.47 22.85
C THR A 399 5.25 -5.90 24.21
N PRO A 400 5.52 -6.74 25.22
CA PRO A 400 6.07 -6.28 26.49
C PRO A 400 7.35 -5.45 26.34
N GLN A 401 8.29 -5.91 25.51
CA GLN A 401 9.52 -5.17 25.19
C GLN A 401 9.19 -3.78 24.60
N GLN A 402 8.26 -3.68 23.64
CA GLN A 402 7.91 -2.40 23.01
C GLN A 402 7.27 -1.40 23.98
N LYS A 403 6.48 -1.88 24.95
CA LYS A 403 5.93 -1.04 26.04
C LYS A 403 7.05 -0.52 26.93
N TRP A 404 7.99 -1.37 27.32
CA TRP A 404 9.14 -0.95 28.13
C TRP A 404 10.09 -0.01 27.38
N ASP A 405 10.34 -0.25 26.08
CA ASP A 405 11.15 0.61 25.21
C ASP A 405 10.56 2.04 25.16
N VAL A 406 9.24 2.19 24.90
CA VAL A 406 8.62 3.52 24.86
C VAL A 406 8.53 4.18 26.25
N ILE A 407 8.39 3.40 27.32
CA ILE A 407 8.50 3.91 28.71
C ILE A 407 9.91 4.44 29.00
N HIS A 408 10.96 3.73 28.58
CA HIS A 408 12.34 4.18 28.70
C HIS A 408 12.56 5.51 27.97
N TYR A 409 12.15 5.59 26.70
CA TYR A 409 12.23 6.82 25.91
C TYR A 409 11.47 8.00 26.54
N ILE A 410 10.23 7.79 27.00
CA ILE A 410 9.44 8.84 27.65
C ILE A 410 10.14 9.34 28.91
N ARG A 411 10.65 8.42 29.75
CA ARG A 411 11.30 8.74 31.02
C ARG A 411 12.57 9.56 30.81
N GLU A 412 13.50 9.08 30.00
CA GLU A 412 14.79 9.74 29.81
C GLU A 412 14.66 11.04 28.99
N THR A 413 13.76 11.10 27.99
CA THR A 413 13.66 12.26 27.09
C THR A 413 12.80 13.39 27.68
N PHE A 414 11.69 13.07 28.35
CA PHE A 414 10.70 14.07 28.78
C PHE A 414 10.51 14.19 30.29
N ILE A 415 10.84 13.17 31.09
CA ILE A 415 10.55 13.22 32.54
C ILE A 415 11.80 13.59 33.35
N LYS A 416 12.94 12.94 33.08
CA LYS A 416 14.17 13.01 33.88
C LYS A 416 14.61 14.44 34.19
N ASP A 417 14.86 15.23 33.14
CA ASP A 417 15.42 16.58 33.26
C ASP A 417 14.34 17.67 33.27
N GLN A 418 13.20 17.43 32.61
CA GLN A 418 12.15 18.45 32.41
C GLN A 418 11.02 18.37 33.46
N ASN A 419 10.74 17.18 34.00
CA ASN A 419 9.69 16.95 35.00
C ASN A 419 10.14 16.02 36.14
N PRO A 420 11.25 16.35 36.85
CA PRO A 420 11.86 15.46 37.84
C PRO A 420 10.92 15.08 38.99
N SER A 421 9.89 15.89 39.27
CA SER A 421 8.84 15.56 40.25
C SER A 421 8.11 14.24 39.93
N GLN A 422 7.99 13.91 38.65
CA GLN A 422 7.33 12.70 38.15
C GLN A 422 8.33 11.58 37.83
N PHE A 423 9.64 11.82 37.95
CA PHE A 423 10.62 10.74 37.82
C PHE A 423 10.52 9.79 39.04
N VAL A 424 10.95 8.55 38.82
CA VAL A 424 11.05 7.49 39.83
C VAL A 424 12.32 6.71 39.49
N GLU A 425 13.27 6.65 40.41
CA GLU A 425 14.50 5.89 40.23
C GLU A 425 14.23 4.38 40.23
N ILE A 426 15.04 3.62 39.49
CA ILE A 426 14.92 2.16 39.36
C ILE A 426 16.06 1.55 40.17
N ASP A 427 15.82 1.38 41.47
CA ASP A 427 16.78 0.81 42.41
C ASP A 427 16.69 -0.73 42.47
N ASN A 428 17.63 -1.36 43.20
CA ASN A 428 17.66 -2.81 43.37
C ASN A 428 16.40 -3.37 44.07
N LYS A 429 15.68 -2.56 44.86
CA LYS A 429 14.42 -2.96 45.52
C LYS A 429 13.26 -2.95 44.54
N TYR A 430 13.13 -1.90 43.74
CA TYR A 430 12.13 -1.78 42.67
C TYR A 430 12.35 -2.86 41.61
N MET A 431 13.59 -3.09 41.18
CA MET A 431 13.91 -4.17 40.23
C MET A 431 13.39 -5.53 40.72
N LYS A 432 13.65 -5.88 41.99
CA LYS A 432 13.17 -7.13 42.60
C LYS A 432 11.63 -7.24 42.74
N SER A 433 10.87 -6.16 42.56
CA SER A 433 9.40 -6.18 42.55
C SER A 433 8.79 -6.41 41.16
N LEU A 434 9.58 -6.33 40.08
CA LEU A 434 9.10 -6.53 38.72
C LEU A 434 8.66 -7.99 38.48
N PRO A 435 7.52 -8.24 37.78
CA PRO A 435 7.07 -9.60 37.51
C PRO A 435 8.09 -10.40 36.70
N ARG A 436 8.14 -11.71 36.94
CA ARG A 436 9.01 -12.67 36.26
C ARG A 436 8.24 -13.47 35.22
N GLY A 437 8.94 -13.81 34.15
CA GLY A 437 8.49 -14.64 33.03
C GLY A 437 9.59 -15.61 32.62
N ILE A 438 9.29 -16.51 31.67
CA ILE A 438 10.30 -17.39 31.08
C ILE A 438 11.18 -16.61 30.10
N ASP A 439 10.56 -15.91 29.16
CA ASP A 439 11.20 -15.07 28.16
C ASP A 439 10.82 -13.60 28.36
N LEU A 440 11.24 -12.71 27.45
CA LEU A 440 10.88 -11.29 27.44
C LEU A 440 9.42 -11.05 26.96
N GLY A 441 8.56 -12.07 27.10
CA GLY A 441 7.22 -12.13 26.51
C GLY A 441 7.27 -12.38 25.00
N PRO A 442 6.12 -12.22 24.29
CA PRO A 442 6.05 -12.40 22.85
C PRO A 442 7.04 -11.52 22.08
N GLN A 443 8.17 -12.09 21.69
CA GLN A 443 9.11 -11.45 20.77
C GLN A 443 8.54 -11.58 19.38
N SER A 444 7.82 -10.54 18.94
CA SER A 444 7.54 -10.40 17.52
C SER A 444 8.90 -10.21 16.81
N PRO A 445 9.25 -11.05 15.80
CA PRO A 445 10.42 -10.79 14.96
C PRO A 445 10.27 -9.45 14.21
N SER A 446 9.02 -8.95 14.09
CA SER A 446 8.75 -7.55 13.85
C SER A 446 8.68 -6.72 15.14
N ILE A 447 9.80 -6.04 15.45
CA ILE A 447 9.75 -4.63 15.89
C ILE A 447 8.68 -3.92 15.05
N PHE A 448 7.89 -3.01 15.61
CA PHE A 448 6.93 -2.22 14.84
C PHE A 448 7.66 -1.50 13.68
N GLY A 449 7.49 -2.00 12.45
CA GLY A 449 8.24 -1.57 11.25
C GLY A 449 9.49 -2.38 10.84
N SER A 450 9.74 -3.58 11.39
CA SER A 450 10.78 -4.51 10.89
C SER A 450 10.30 -5.29 9.65
N GLU A 451 9.01 -5.66 9.61
CA GLU A 451 8.40 -6.09 8.36
C GLU A 451 8.36 -4.93 7.37
N ASP A 452 8.75 -5.23 6.13
CA ASP A 452 8.71 -4.30 5.01
C ASP A 452 7.28 -3.69 4.92
N PRO A 453 7.11 -2.35 5.07
CA PRO A 453 5.79 -1.73 5.12
C PRO A 453 5.00 -1.94 3.82
N LYS A 454 3.66 -1.84 3.89
CA LYS A 454 2.75 -2.20 2.76
C LYS A 454 3.18 -1.59 1.42
N TRP A 455 3.63 -0.33 1.41
CA TRP A 455 4.10 0.35 0.20
C TRP A 455 5.44 -0.16 -0.36
N LYS A 456 6.30 -0.80 0.45
CA LYS A 456 7.51 -1.50 -0.04
C LYS A 456 7.22 -2.94 -0.48
N LYS A 457 6.21 -3.59 0.10
CA LYS A 457 5.72 -4.92 -0.33
C LYS A 457 4.93 -4.87 -1.65
N MET A 458 4.24 -3.76 -1.91
CA MET A 458 3.39 -3.56 -3.09
C MET A 458 4.16 -3.66 -4.41
N ASN A 459 3.61 -4.46 -5.32
CA ASN A 459 4.09 -4.62 -6.70
C ASN A 459 3.38 -3.60 -7.61
N TYR A 460 3.97 -2.43 -7.84
CA TYR A 460 3.39 -1.36 -8.67
C TYR A 460 3.35 -1.66 -10.19
N GLY A 461 3.70 -2.88 -10.62
CA GLY A 461 3.94 -3.21 -12.02
C GLY A 461 5.29 -2.71 -12.52
N PRO A 462 5.52 -2.65 -13.85
CA PRO A 462 6.83 -2.32 -14.42
C PRO A 462 7.16 -0.82 -14.41
N VAL A 463 6.16 0.03 -14.16
CA VAL A 463 6.24 1.50 -14.19
C VAL A 463 5.61 2.08 -12.93
N GLN A 464 6.15 3.19 -12.43
CA GLN A 464 5.48 4.04 -11.45
C GLN A 464 5.55 5.51 -11.88
N PHE A 465 4.40 6.18 -11.87
CA PHE A 465 4.26 7.62 -12.06
C PHE A 465 4.33 8.31 -10.70
N TRP A 466 5.34 9.15 -10.45
CA TRP A 466 5.52 9.83 -9.16
C TRP A 466 6.45 11.06 -9.23
N THR A 467 6.38 11.97 -8.27
CA THR A 467 7.36 13.05 -8.10
C THR A 467 8.62 12.52 -7.42
N ILE A 468 9.75 12.45 -8.12
CA ILE A 468 10.98 11.80 -7.65
C ILE A 468 12.19 12.74 -7.75
N GLN A 469 12.94 12.87 -6.65
CA GLN A 469 14.17 13.66 -6.57
C GLN A 469 15.41 12.85 -7.01
N VAL A 470 16.16 13.39 -7.98
CA VAL A 470 17.42 12.82 -8.52
C VAL A 470 18.65 13.32 -7.75
N ALA A 471 18.60 14.58 -7.30
CA ALA A 471 19.62 15.26 -6.51
C ALA A 471 19.02 16.51 -5.83
N PRO A 472 19.72 17.18 -4.90
CA PRO A 472 19.35 18.54 -4.47
C PRO A 472 19.09 19.46 -5.68
N GLY A 473 17.92 20.10 -5.71
CA GLY A 473 17.49 20.96 -6.83
C GLY A 473 17.07 20.25 -8.13
N ASN A 474 17.32 18.94 -8.29
CA ASN A 474 16.95 18.17 -9.49
C ASN A 474 15.83 17.18 -9.17
N ILE A 475 14.60 17.51 -9.57
CA ILE A 475 13.39 16.73 -9.33
C ILE A 475 12.69 16.47 -10.66
N ALA A 476 12.28 15.23 -10.91
CA ALA A 476 11.29 14.92 -11.95
C ALA A 476 9.90 15.12 -11.33
N TYR A 477 9.27 16.27 -11.62
CA TYR A 477 7.99 16.62 -10.99
C TYR A 477 6.86 15.68 -11.40
N LYS A 478 6.89 15.23 -12.66
CA LYS A 478 6.04 14.15 -13.18
C LYS A 478 6.94 13.03 -13.73
N GLY A 479 7.55 12.31 -12.79
CA GLY A 479 8.48 11.22 -13.10
C GLY A 479 7.76 9.98 -13.61
N ILE A 480 8.31 9.36 -14.65
CA ILE A 480 7.96 7.99 -15.09
C ILE A 480 9.17 7.11 -14.80
N ALA A 481 9.12 6.39 -13.68
CA ALA A 481 10.16 5.43 -13.30
C ALA A 481 9.86 4.06 -13.92
N VAL A 482 10.82 3.46 -14.61
CA VAL A 482 10.68 2.19 -15.31
C VAL A 482 11.72 1.20 -14.80
N ARG A 483 11.31 -0.04 -14.50
CA ARG A 483 12.21 -1.17 -14.18
C ARG A 483 12.88 -1.67 -15.46
N LEU A 484 14.19 -1.93 -15.41
CA LEU A 484 14.95 -2.45 -16.53
C LEU A 484 15.27 -3.95 -16.39
N ASP A 485 15.48 -4.44 -15.17
CA ASP A 485 15.81 -5.84 -14.88
C ASP A 485 14.58 -6.77 -14.83
N GLU A 486 14.74 -8.02 -15.29
CA GLU A 486 13.70 -9.06 -15.15
C GLU A 486 13.43 -9.40 -13.67
N GLY A 487 12.16 -9.57 -13.29
CA GLY A 487 11.81 -10.24 -12.05
C GLY A 487 10.39 -9.98 -11.53
N PRO A 488 9.96 -10.75 -10.52
CA PRO A 488 8.69 -10.53 -9.82
C PRO A 488 8.73 -9.23 -8.99
N GLY A 489 7.56 -8.79 -8.52
CA GLY A 489 7.42 -7.66 -7.60
C GLY A 489 7.43 -6.27 -8.25
N GLY A 490 7.63 -6.13 -9.56
CA GLY A 490 7.56 -4.84 -10.25
C GLY A 490 8.67 -3.87 -9.85
N VAL A 491 8.51 -2.58 -10.16
CA VAL A 491 9.57 -1.56 -10.07
C VAL A 491 10.15 -1.38 -8.65
N SER A 492 9.35 -1.60 -7.61
CA SER A 492 9.77 -1.56 -6.20
C SER A 492 10.73 -2.68 -5.80
N LYS A 493 10.84 -3.76 -6.59
CA LYS A 493 11.71 -4.92 -6.37
C LYS A 493 12.72 -5.17 -7.51
N GLY A 494 13.05 -4.11 -8.27
CA GLY A 494 14.14 -4.13 -9.25
C GLY A 494 15.53 -3.94 -8.64
N ASN A 495 16.53 -3.84 -9.50
CA ASN A 495 17.88 -3.35 -9.20
C ASN A 495 18.50 -2.47 -10.31
N LYS A 496 17.77 -2.22 -11.41
CA LYS A 496 18.15 -1.31 -12.52
C LYS A 496 16.95 -0.50 -12.96
N TRP A 497 17.10 0.82 -13.06
CA TRP A 497 15.99 1.73 -13.36
C TRP A 497 16.39 2.90 -14.24
N ILE A 498 15.39 3.46 -14.91
CA ILE A 498 15.47 4.74 -15.64
C ILE A 498 14.26 5.62 -15.24
N LEU A 499 14.48 6.92 -15.17
CA LEU A 499 13.46 7.92 -14.81
C LEU A 499 13.34 8.94 -15.94
N TYR A 500 12.18 8.96 -16.60
CA TYR A 500 11.79 10.04 -17.50
C TYR A 500 11.05 11.14 -16.73
N ASP A 501 11.02 12.35 -17.25
CA ASP A 501 10.23 13.47 -16.73
C ASP A 501 9.35 14.00 -17.87
N HIS A 502 8.06 13.65 -17.85
CA HIS A 502 7.21 13.72 -19.04
C HIS A 502 6.73 15.13 -19.40
N ASP A 503 6.98 16.10 -18.51
CA ASP A 503 6.84 17.52 -18.78
C ASP A 503 7.99 18.05 -19.68
N THR A 504 9.13 17.35 -19.77
CA THR A 504 10.33 17.79 -20.54
C THR A 504 10.90 16.76 -21.51
N MET A 505 10.40 15.52 -21.46
CA MET A 505 10.92 14.35 -22.18
C MET A 505 12.43 14.08 -22.00
N ARG A 506 13.02 14.56 -20.90
CA ARG A 506 14.37 14.15 -20.50
C ARG A 506 14.34 12.78 -19.83
N VAL A 507 15.39 12.00 -20.04
CA VAL A 507 15.81 11.00 -19.04
C VAL A 507 16.49 11.77 -17.92
N ALA A 508 15.83 11.90 -16.77
CA ALA A 508 16.33 12.64 -15.63
C ALA A 508 17.51 11.90 -14.96
N ALA A 509 17.44 10.56 -14.89
CA ALA A 509 18.54 9.69 -14.47
C ALA A 509 18.34 8.24 -14.90
N ALA A 510 19.43 7.46 -14.85
CA ALA A 510 19.39 6.01 -14.76
C ALA A 510 20.30 5.55 -13.62
N TRP A 511 19.87 4.55 -12.85
CA TRP A 511 20.54 4.15 -11.61
C TRP A 511 20.36 2.66 -11.29
N THR A 512 21.21 2.16 -10.39
CA THR A 512 21.32 0.74 -10.03
C THR A 512 21.65 0.57 -8.55
N GLY A 513 21.19 -0.51 -7.92
CA GLY A 513 21.55 -0.83 -6.53
C GLY A 513 20.49 -1.61 -5.77
N GLU A 514 20.70 -1.76 -4.46
CA GLU A 514 19.74 -2.38 -3.56
C GLU A 514 18.76 -1.34 -3.01
N GLY A 515 17.51 -1.42 -3.48
CA GLY A 515 16.44 -0.47 -3.13
C GLY A 515 16.18 0.57 -4.22
N TYR A 516 14.92 0.65 -4.64
CA TYR A 516 14.44 1.48 -5.75
C TYR A 516 14.50 2.99 -5.46
N ILE A 517 13.88 3.42 -4.35
CA ILE A 517 13.80 4.82 -3.90
C ILE A 517 13.77 4.87 -2.36
N ASP A 518 14.09 6.04 -1.83
CA ASP A 518 13.67 6.47 -0.51
C ASP A 518 12.15 6.74 -0.57
N TRP A 519 11.40 6.07 0.31
CA TRP A 519 9.94 6.12 0.35
C TRP A 519 9.40 7.19 1.31
N ARG A 520 10.23 8.12 1.81
CA ARG A 520 9.73 9.23 2.63
C ARG A 520 8.72 10.08 1.86
N GLY A 521 7.52 10.19 2.40
CA GLY A 521 6.47 11.02 1.85
C GLY A 521 5.10 10.63 2.39
N ILE A 522 4.22 11.62 2.48
CA ILE A 522 2.92 11.52 3.15
C ILE A 522 2.01 10.35 2.72
N ALA A 523 2.15 9.87 1.48
CA ALA A 523 1.38 8.74 0.95
C ALA A 523 1.90 7.37 1.40
N PHE A 524 3.12 7.33 1.91
CA PHE A 524 3.84 6.13 2.30
C PHE A 524 3.99 6.10 3.84
N ASP A 525 5.01 6.75 4.37
CA ASP A 525 5.39 6.76 5.79
C ASP A 525 4.72 7.86 6.63
N GLN A 526 3.80 8.63 6.05
CA GLN A 526 3.14 9.79 6.67
C GLN A 526 4.10 10.94 7.07
N SER A 527 5.35 10.95 6.59
CA SER A 527 6.25 12.07 6.83
C SER A 527 5.81 13.33 6.07
N HIS A 528 5.96 14.48 6.73
CA HIS A 528 5.54 15.79 6.23
C HIS A 528 6.75 16.58 5.69
N GLY A 529 6.57 17.32 4.60
CA GLY A 529 7.62 18.15 3.99
C GLY A 529 8.70 17.39 3.21
N SER A 530 8.71 16.07 3.30
CA SER A 530 9.50 15.13 2.52
C SER A 530 8.89 14.84 1.14
N HIS A 531 9.66 14.19 0.27
CA HIS A 531 9.24 13.57 -0.97
C HIS A 531 10.23 12.46 -1.36
N ALA A 532 9.82 11.56 -2.26
CA ALA A 532 10.63 10.42 -2.67
C ALA A 532 11.90 10.85 -3.42
N SER A 533 13.00 10.12 -3.21
CA SER A 533 14.29 10.37 -3.86
C SER A 533 14.98 9.07 -4.28
N LEU A 534 15.91 9.16 -5.24
CA LEU A 534 16.67 8.00 -5.71
C LEU A 534 17.59 7.43 -4.63
N VAL A 535 17.69 6.10 -4.58
CA VAL A 535 18.64 5.35 -3.76
C VAL A 535 19.50 4.46 -4.67
N GLY A 536 20.77 4.26 -4.33
CA GLY A 536 21.73 3.53 -5.16
C GLY A 536 22.61 4.43 -6.05
N GLU A 537 23.37 3.80 -6.92
CA GLU A 537 24.39 4.44 -7.75
C GLU A 537 23.81 4.91 -9.08
N LYS A 538 24.04 6.19 -9.44
CA LYS A 538 23.58 6.77 -10.70
C LYS A 538 24.59 6.50 -11.80
N VAL A 539 24.18 5.80 -12.85
CA VAL A 539 24.97 5.60 -14.09
C VAL A 539 25.13 6.95 -14.79
N PHE A 540 24.07 7.76 -14.85
CA PHE A 540 24.10 9.17 -15.23
C PHE A 540 22.87 9.91 -14.70
N ALA A 541 22.94 11.25 -14.70
CA ALA A 541 21.80 12.12 -14.43
C ALA A 541 21.89 13.39 -15.31
N ASN A 542 20.74 13.84 -15.83
CA ASN A 542 20.63 15.10 -16.56
C ASN A 542 19.99 16.19 -15.66
N PRO A 543 20.33 17.48 -15.85
CA PRO A 543 19.73 18.59 -15.11
C PRO A 543 18.24 18.76 -15.44
N VAL A 544 17.57 19.66 -14.72
CA VAL A 544 16.19 20.09 -15.06
C VAL A 544 16.24 20.95 -16.32
N GLY A 545 15.45 20.59 -17.33
CA GLY A 545 15.38 21.29 -18.62
C GLY A 545 14.90 20.37 -19.74
N PRO A 546 14.79 20.85 -21.00
CA PRO A 546 14.37 20.03 -22.13
C PRO A 546 15.32 18.84 -22.38
N GLY A 547 14.75 17.64 -22.55
CA GLY A 547 15.48 16.47 -23.06
C GLY A 547 15.60 16.45 -24.58
N ILE A 548 14.69 17.17 -25.25
CA ILE A 548 14.61 17.29 -26.70
C ILE A 548 14.84 18.77 -27.05
N ALA A 549 15.64 19.06 -28.07
CA ALA A 549 15.83 20.42 -28.57
C ALA A 549 14.59 20.90 -29.34
N ASN A 550 14.38 22.22 -29.41
CA ASN A 550 13.22 22.79 -30.08
C ASN A 550 13.25 22.49 -31.60
N PRO A 551 12.24 21.80 -32.18
CA PRO A 551 12.22 21.43 -33.61
C PRO A 551 12.02 22.63 -34.57
N LYS A 552 11.99 23.86 -34.06
CA LYS A 552 12.01 25.10 -34.86
C LYS A 552 13.39 25.76 -34.93
N ASN A 553 14.29 25.53 -33.96
CA ASN A 553 15.59 26.25 -33.89
C ASN A 553 16.77 25.49 -33.24
N GLY A 554 16.61 24.22 -32.83
CA GLY A 554 17.70 23.40 -32.27
C GLY A 554 18.15 23.77 -30.85
N SER A 555 17.47 24.69 -30.16
CA SER A 555 17.85 25.13 -28.81
C SER A 555 17.29 24.23 -27.70
N PHE A 556 18.07 24.05 -26.62
CA PHE A 556 17.63 23.47 -25.35
C PHE A 556 17.23 24.53 -24.29
N LYS A 557 17.06 25.80 -24.67
CA LYS A 557 16.64 26.87 -23.74
C LYS A 557 15.23 26.60 -23.23
N ASP A 558 15.09 26.33 -21.93
CA ASP A 558 13.81 26.03 -21.28
C ASP A 558 12.82 27.22 -21.42
N PRO A 559 11.66 27.04 -22.07
CA PRO A 559 10.64 28.08 -22.25
C PRO A 559 9.52 28.01 -21.20
N ARG A 560 9.58 27.05 -20.25
CA ARG A 560 8.45 26.73 -19.39
C ARG A 560 8.13 27.86 -18.41
N PHE A 561 6.88 27.87 -17.96
CA PHE A 561 6.39 28.80 -16.95
C PHE A 561 7.27 28.76 -15.69
N LEU A 562 7.82 29.92 -15.30
CA LEU A 562 8.56 30.06 -14.06
C LEU A 562 7.59 30.29 -12.90
N GLY A 563 7.67 29.43 -11.88
CA GLY A 563 6.91 29.57 -10.65
C GLY A 563 7.27 30.83 -9.86
N ARG A 564 6.46 31.16 -8.84
CA ARG A 564 6.73 32.28 -7.92
C ARG A 564 8.03 32.16 -7.10
N ASP A 565 8.79 31.07 -7.26
CA ASP A 565 10.13 30.84 -6.72
C ASP A 565 11.23 30.77 -7.81
N GLY A 566 10.93 31.16 -9.05
CA GLY A 566 11.85 31.22 -10.18
C GLY A 566 12.15 29.90 -10.89
N LYS A 567 11.55 28.76 -10.49
CA LYS A 567 11.81 27.45 -11.12
C LYS A 567 10.86 27.15 -12.29
N PRO A 568 11.31 26.45 -13.35
CA PRO A 568 10.45 26.06 -14.47
C PRO A 568 9.53 24.87 -14.12
N TYR A 569 8.24 25.01 -14.37
CA TYR A 569 7.19 24.03 -14.06
C TYR A 569 6.23 23.77 -15.23
N GLY A 570 5.68 22.56 -15.28
CA GLY A 570 4.68 22.15 -16.28
C GLY A 570 5.29 21.62 -17.57
N PRO A 571 4.46 21.24 -18.56
CA PRO A 571 4.95 20.69 -19.82
C PRO A 571 5.62 21.76 -20.69
N LEU A 572 6.53 21.30 -21.56
CA LEU A 572 6.97 22.06 -22.73
C LEU A 572 5.79 22.35 -23.68
N PRO A 573 5.88 23.39 -24.53
CA PRO A 573 4.88 23.68 -25.55
C PRO A 573 4.59 22.42 -26.40
N ARG A 574 3.30 22.10 -26.61
CA ARG A 574 2.88 20.84 -27.24
C ARG A 574 3.42 20.66 -28.67
N GLU A 575 3.77 21.77 -29.35
CA GLU A 575 4.38 21.80 -30.69
C GLU A 575 5.93 21.81 -30.68
N TRP A 576 6.55 21.83 -29.48
CA TRP A 576 7.94 21.43 -29.28
C TRP A 576 7.99 19.92 -29.01
N THR A 577 7.38 19.47 -27.91
CA THR A 577 7.28 18.04 -27.58
C THR A 577 6.08 17.78 -26.68
N HIS A 578 5.41 16.63 -26.86
CA HIS A 578 4.25 16.26 -26.05
C HIS A 578 4.24 14.77 -25.74
N TYR A 579 4.32 14.42 -24.45
CA TYR A 579 4.06 13.06 -23.96
C TYR A 579 2.63 12.63 -24.33
N LYS A 580 2.47 11.42 -24.86
CA LYS A 580 1.18 10.87 -25.30
C LYS A 580 0.69 9.72 -24.44
N GLY A 581 1.59 9.03 -23.75
CA GLY A 581 1.25 7.86 -22.95
C GLY A 581 2.39 6.84 -22.84
N THR A 582 2.13 5.75 -22.13
CA THR A 582 3.05 4.63 -21.98
C THR A 582 2.34 3.34 -22.37
N TYR A 583 2.91 2.59 -23.30
CA TYR A 583 2.51 1.21 -23.58
C TYR A 583 3.16 0.27 -22.57
N LEU A 584 2.45 -0.78 -22.18
CA LEU A 584 2.90 -1.83 -21.28
C LEU A 584 2.87 -3.15 -22.05
N HIS A 585 4.02 -3.84 -22.15
CA HIS A 585 4.11 -5.08 -22.91
C HIS A 585 5.00 -6.11 -22.21
N GLY A 586 4.41 -7.17 -21.65
CA GLY A 586 5.14 -8.31 -21.10
C GLY A 586 6.15 -7.97 -19.99
N GLY A 587 5.89 -6.91 -19.22
CA GLY A 587 6.81 -6.39 -18.19
C GLY A 587 7.75 -5.26 -18.66
N ARG A 588 7.78 -4.95 -19.95
CA ARG A 588 8.46 -3.76 -20.51
C ARG A 588 7.50 -2.58 -20.62
N ALA A 589 8.05 -1.38 -20.72
CA ALA A 589 7.31 -0.14 -20.98
C ALA A 589 7.88 0.57 -22.21
N ILE A 590 7.02 1.16 -23.04
CA ILE A 590 7.42 1.94 -24.21
C ILE A 590 6.79 3.33 -24.09
N ILE A 591 7.65 4.34 -23.99
CA ILE A 591 7.26 5.74 -23.81
C ILE A 591 6.87 6.31 -25.17
N LYS A 592 5.67 6.89 -25.28
CA LYS A 592 5.14 7.49 -26.51
C LYS A 592 5.11 9.01 -26.39
N TYR A 593 5.70 9.71 -27.35
CA TYR A 593 5.69 11.17 -27.39
C TYR A 593 5.78 11.69 -28.84
N THR A 594 5.52 12.97 -29.05
CA THR A 594 5.79 13.64 -30.34
C THR A 594 6.88 14.70 -30.17
N ILE A 595 7.67 14.93 -31.22
CA ILE A 595 8.62 16.05 -31.35
C ILE A 595 8.16 16.88 -32.55
N GLY A 596 7.56 18.04 -32.28
CA GLY A 596 6.66 18.68 -33.24
C GLY A 596 5.58 17.68 -33.70
N ASP A 597 5.49 17.47 -35.01
CA ASP A 597 4.54 16.53 -35.63
C ASP A 597 5.08 15.09 -35.74
N THR A 598 6.37 14.84 -35.49
CA THR A 598 6.96 13.50 -35.60
C THR A 598 6.66 12.68 -34.36
N LEU A 599 6.05 11.50 -34.53
CA LEU A 599 5.85 10.51 -33.48
C LEU A 599 7.15 9.77 -33.14
N VAL A 600 7.38 9.55 -31.85
CA VAL A 600 8.50 8.77 -31.31
C VAL A 600 7.96 7.72 -30.33
N HIS A 601 8.47 6.50 -30.45
CA HIS A 601 8.36 5.44 -29.46
C HIS A 601 9.74 5.16 -28.86
N GLU A 602 9.82 5.00 -27.55
CA GLU A 602 11.10 4.78 -26.88
C GLU A 602 11.02 3.64 -25.87
N LEU A 603 11.77 2.57 -26.12
CA LEU A 603 11.94 1.42 -25.24
C LEU A 603 13.28 1.55 -24.49
N PRO A 604 13.29 1.82 -23.18
CA PRO A 604 14.48 1.65 -22.36
C PRO A 604 14.80 0.17 -22.13
N GLY A 605 16.07 -0.12 -21.85
CA GLY A 605 16.57 -1.44 -21.48
C GLY A 605 17.96 -1.35 -20.83
N TYR A 606 18.64 -2.48 -20.73
CA TYR A 606 20.04 -2.54 -20.32
C TYR A 606 20.78 -3.68 -21.02
N GLU A 607 22.11 -3.61 -20.97
CA GLU A 607 23.07 -4.66 -21.29
C GLU A 607 24.12 -4.74 -20.17
N THR A 608 24.97 -5.76 -20.18
CA THR A 608 26.07 -5.91 -19.21
C THR A 608 27.40 -6.16 -19.89
N LEU A 609 28.48 -5.69 -19.26
CA LEU A 609 29.86 -5.98 -19.63
C LEU A 609 30.61 -6.42 -18.36
N GLY A 610 30.60 -7.74 -18.11
CA GLY A 610 30.93 -8.28 -16.79
C GLY A 610 29.92 -7.79 -15.76
N ASN A 611 30.41 -7.19 -14.67
CA ASN A 611 29.56 -6.58 -13.63
C ASN A 611 29.06 -5.18 -14.01
N ASN A 612 29.62 -4.54 -15.04
CA ASN A 612 29.25 -3.17 -15.42
C ASN A 612 27.91 -3.16 -16.16
N ILE A 613 27.08 -2.14 -15.87
CA ILE A 613 25.78 -1.96 -16.51
C ILE A 613 25.88 -0.92 -17.62
N ILE A 614 25.30 -1.24 -18.77
CA ILE A 614 25.15 -0.34 -19.91
C ILE A 614 23.65 -0.11 -20.08
N ILE A 615 23.18 1.11 -19.82
CA ILE A 615 21.79 1.49 -20.03
C ILE A 615 21.55 1.63 -21.54
N THR A 616 20.47 1.06 -22.05
CA THR A 616 20.12 1.15 -23.47
C THR A 616 18.80 1.88 -23.69
N ARG A 617 18.71 2.62 -24.79
CA ARG A 617 17.50 3.31 -25.26
C ARG A 617 17.30 2.95 -26.72
N THR A 618 16.26 2.19 -27.03
CA THR A 618 15.84 1.94 -28.42
C THR A 618 14.78 2.98 -28.78
N ILE A 619 15.15 3.91 -29.67
CA ILE A 619 14.33 5.03 -30.10
C ILE A 619 13.87 4.74 -31.54
N GLU A 620 12.56 4.57 -31.71
CA GLU A 620 11.90 4.45 -33.00
C GLU A 620 11.26 5.80 -33.36
N VAL A 621 11.67 6.38 -34.48
CA VAL A 621 11.31 7.73 -34.92
C VAL A 621 10.61 7.64 -36.27
N ASN A 622 9.37 8.11 -36.36
CA ASN A 622 8.65 8.18 -37.64
C ASN A 622 9.25 9.27 -38.55
N SER A 623 8.77 9.34 -39.79
CA SER A 623 9.16 10.36 -40.78
C SER A 623 9.24 11.78 -40.18
N SER A 624 10.30 12.52 -40.48
CA SER A 624 10.48 13.90 -40.03
C SER A 624 11.02 14.81 -41.14
N LYS A 625 10.35 15.95 -41.33
CA LYS A 625 10.74 16.98 -42.32
C LYS A 625 11.85 17.91 -41.84
N LYS A 626 12.39 17.69 -40.64
CA LYS A 626 13.36 18.55 -39.96
C LYS A 626 14.37 17.70 -39.19
N PRO A 627 15.59 18.21 -38.93
CA PRO A 627 16.51 17.54 -38.03
C PRO A 627 15.95 17.54 -36.60
N LEU A 628 16.12 16.43 -35.89
CA LEU A 628 15.71 16.23 -34.50
C LEU A 628 16.95 16.04 -33.62
N LYS A 629 16.97 16.65 -32.44
CA LYS A 629 18.15 16.64 -31.56
C LYS A 629 17.76 16.31 -30.11
N PHE A 630 18.41 15.31 -29.54
CA PHE A 630 18.09 14.74 -28.23
C PHE A 630 19.32 14.87 -27.32
N ARG A 631 19.13 15.31 -26.09
CA ARG A 631 20.16 15.27 -25.04
C ARG A 631 20.16 13.88 -24.40
N ILE A 632 21.34 13.26 -24.35
CA ILE A 632 21.50 11.87 -23.90
C ILE A 632 21.99 11.83 -22.45
N ALA A 633 23.23 12.26 -22.22
CA ALA A 633 23.90 12.24 -20.92
C ALA A 633 25.00 13.33 -20.88
N PRO A 634 25.50 13.74 -19.71
CA PRO A 634 26.64 14.65 -19.62
C PRO A 634 27.92 13.98 -20.12
N LEU A 635 28.95 14.77 -20.47
CA LEU A 635 30.23 14.27 -21.02
C LEU A 635 31.06 13.40 -20.07
N ASN A 636 30.65 13.22 -18.81
CA ASN A 636 31.30 12.33 -17.84
C ASN A 636 30.75 10.89 -17.83
N ALA A 637 29.73 10.60 -18.66
CA ALA A 637 29.34 9.24 -19.01
C ALA A 637 29.88 8.88 -20.40
N SER A 638 30.09 7.60 -20.68
CA SER A 638 30.39 7.11 -22.03
C SER A 638 29.10 6.85 -22.81
N VAL A 639 29.07 7.23 -24.09
CA VAL A 639 27.89 7.12 -24.95
C VAL A 639 28.26 6.55 -26.32
N ALA A 640 27.45 5.63 -26.83
CA ALA A 640 27.61 5.04 -28.17
C ALA A 640 26.25 4.88 -28.87
N VAL A 641 26.23 4.82 -30.20
CA VAL A 641 24.99 4.78 -31.02
C VAL A 641 25.11 3.74 -32.14
N LYS A 642 24.09 2.88 -32.30
CA LYS A 642 24.02 1.82 -33.31
C LYS A 642 22.68 1.83 -34.04
N GLY A 643 22.68 1.57 -35.36
CA GLY A 643 21.46 1.29 -36.14
C GLY A 643 21.34 2.05 -37.45
N ASN A 644 21.73 3.33 -37.49
CA ASN A 644 21.67 4.15 -38.71
C ASN A 644 22.86 5.11 -38.79
N GLU A 645 23.59 5.08 -39.91
CA GLU A 645 24.85 5.80 -40.10
C GLU A 645 24.68 7.32 -40.25
N ASN A 646 23.48 7.80 -40.60
CA ASN A 646 23.21 9.23 -40.73
C ASN A 646 22.98 9.93 -39.37
N VAL A 647 22.84 9.18 -38.28
CA VAL A 647 22.61 9.71 -36.93
C VAL A 647 23.94 10.09 -36.30
N LYS A 648 24.14 11.38 -36.03
CA LYS A 648 25.39 11.92 -35.51
C LYS A 648 25.37 11.95 -33.98
N LEU A 649 26.33 11.30 -33.34
CA LEU A 649 26.64 11.53 -31.93
C LEU A 649 27.57 12.75 -31.82
N LEU A 650 27.14 13.76 -31.09
CA LEU A 650 27.83 15.05 -30.94
C LEU A 650 28.22 15.26 -29.47
N LYS A 651 29.49 15.58 -29.22
CA LYS A 651 29.92 16.23 -27.98
C LYS A 651 29.68 17.73 -28.16
N ALA A 652 28.81 18.32 -27.35
CA ALA A 652 28.43 19.73 -27.51
C ALA A 652 29.02 20.61 -26.40
N ASP A 653 29.19 21.89 -26.72
CA ASP A 653 29.81 22.90 -25.85
C ASP A 653 29.04 23.17 -24.56
N ASP A 654 27.79 22.70 -24.47
CA ASP A 654 26.95 22.73 -23.27
C ASP A 654 27.30 21.66 -22.23
N GLY A 655 28.28 20.79 -22.51
CA GLY A 655 28.74 19.73 -21.61
C GLY A 655 27.99 18.40 -21.74
N PHE A 656 27.25 18.19 -22.83
CA PHE A 656 26.45 16.98 -23.05
C PHE A 656 26.79 16.22 -24.35
N TYR A 657 26.55 14.91 -24.32
CA TYR A 657 26.31 14.12 -25.52
C TYR A 657 24.90 14.40 -26.03
N ASN A 658 24.81 14.84 -27.28
CA ASN A 658 23.56 14.99 -28.01
C ASN A 658 23.58 14.06 -29.23
N ILE A 659 22.46 13.43 -29.57
CA ILE A 659 22.30 12.82 -30.92
C ILE A 659 21.53 13.77 -31.82
N GLU A 660 21.91 13.80 -33.09
CA GLU A 660 21.25 14.57 -34.15
C GLU A 660 20.83 13.61 -35.26
N ILE A 661 19.52 13.54 -35.50
CA ILE A 661 18.88 12.76 -36.57
C ILE A 661 18.54 13.75 -37.70
N PRO A 662 19.01 13.56 -38.93
CA PRO A 662 18.62 14.39 -40.06
C PRO A 662 17.15 14.16 -40.47
N PRO A 663 16.57 15.01 -41.34
CA PRO A 663 15.27 14.73 -41.96
C PRO A 663 15.23 13.33 -42.60
N THR A 664 14.10 12.64 -42.44
CA THR A 664 13.89 11.27 -42.92
C THR A 664 12.47 11.09 -43.45
N ASN A 665 12.33 10.41 -44.59
CA ASN A 665 11.03 10.02 -45.13
C ASN A 665 10.50 8.73 -44.47
N ASP A 666 11.42 7.87 -44.01
CA ASP A 666 11.12 6.55 -43.46
C ASP A 666 11.23 6.52 -41.93
N LYS A 667 10.64 5.47 -41.33
CA LYS A 667 10.78 5.17 -39.90
C LYS A 667 12.21 4.71 -39.60
N LEU A 668 12.89 5.39 -38.68
CA LEU A 668 14.25 5.07 -38.23
C LEU A 668 14.23 4.37 -36.87
N ASN A 669 15.13 3.39 -36.69
CA ASN A 669 15.35 2.69 -35.43
C ASN A 669 16.79 2.89 -34.96
N ILE A 670 16.97 3.39 -33.74
CA ILE A 670 18.26 3.83 -33.20
C ILE A 670 18.44 3.21 -31.82
N LYS A 671 19.63 2.65 -31.54
CA LYS A 671 20.01 2.18 -30.20
C LYS A 671 21.08 3.10 -29.63
N VAL A 672 20.79 3.74 -28.51
CA VAL A 672 21.77 4.50 -27.72
C VAL A 672 22.20 3.65 -26.54
N LEU A 673 23.51 3.56 -26.31
CA LEU A 673 24.14 2.89 -25.17
C LEU A 673 24.76 3.97 -24.27
N ILE A 674 24.59 3.87 -22.96
CA ILE A 674 25.07 4.84 -21.97
C ILE A 674 25.63 4.09 -20.75
N SER A 675 26.85 4.41 -20.30
CA SER A 675 27.46 3.74 -19.15
C SER A 675 28.53 4.60 -18.46
N SER A 676 28.94 4.19 -17.26
CA SER A 676 30.05 4.77 -16.50
C SER A 676 31.42 4.13 -16.80
N ILE A 677 31.48 3.11 -17.66
CA ILE A 677 32.74 2.51 -18.13
C ILE A 677 33.52 3.45 -19.05
N ASP A 678 34.79 3.15 -19.30
CA ASP A 678 35.61 3.84 -20.30
C ASP A 678 35.01 3.78 -21.71
N GLN A 679 35.13 4.87 -22.47
CA GLN A 679 34.57 4.98 -23.82
C GLN A 679 35.18 3.92 -24.75
N THR A 680 36.47 3.61 -24.65
CA THR A 680 37.12 2.56 -25.44
C THR A 680 36.58 1.16 -25.14
N GLN A 681 36.04 0.94 -23.94
CA GLN A 681 35.35 -0.31 -23.60
C GLN A 681 33.93 -0.35 -24.18
N LEU A 682 33.21 0.77 -24.13
CA LEU A 682 31.88 0.89 -24.72
C LEU A 682 31.91 0.77 -26.26
N ASP A 683 32.90 1.39 -26.91
CA ASP A 683 33.12 1.33 -28.35
C ASP A 683 33.48 -0.10 -28.82
N LYS A 684 34.17 -0.89 -28.00
CA LYS A 684 34.39 -2.32 -28.25
C LYS A 684 33.11 -3.13 -28.04
N HIS A 685 32.34 -2.81 -27.00
CA HIS A 685 31.06 -3.49 -26.71
C HIS A 685 30.00 -3.23 -27.79
N ILE A 686 30.02 -2.08 -28.47
CA ILE A 686 29.05 -1.74 -29.51
C ILE A 686 28.98 -2.78 -30.65
N ALA A 687 30.09 -3.48 -30.94
CA ALA A 687 30.12 -4.55 -31.92
C ALA A 687 29.19 -5.72 -31.51
N ASN A 688 29.25 -6.11 -30.23
CA ASN A 688 28.50 -7.22 -29.65
C ASN A 688 27.05 -6.86 -29.30
N SER A 689 26.75 -5.59 -29.03
CA SER A 689 25.38 -5.13 -28.77
C SER A 689 24.45 -5.41 -29.96
N GLY A 690 23.28 -6.01 -29.71
CA GLY A 690 22.30 -6.29 -30.76
C GLY A 690 21.79 -5.01 -31.45
N ASN A 691 21.48 -5.09 -32.75
CA ASN A 691 20.87 -3.99 -33.50
C ASN A 691 19.55 -3.51 -32.86
N PRO A 692 19.14 -2.24 -33.03
CA PRO A 692 17.84 -1.78 -32.57
C PRO A 692 16.71 -2.59 -33.22
N ILE A 693 15.69 -2.92 -32.41
CA ILE A 693 14.46 -3.57 -32.87
C ILE A 693 13.41 -2.51 -33.23
N THR A 694 12.48 -2.86 -34.13
CA THR A 694 11.23 -2.09 -34.27
C THR A 694 10.32 -2.34 -33.06
N LEU A 695 9.57 -1.31 -32.69
CA LEU A 695 8.68 -1.30 -31.53
C LEU A 695 7.21 -1.59 -31.89
N ASP A 696 6.85 -1.67 -33.17
CA ASP A 696 5.49 -2.01 -33.64
C ASP A 696 4.91 -3.30 -33.00
N PRO A 697 5.68 -4.40 -32.79
CA PRO A 697 5.17 -5.61 -32.12
C PRO A 697 4.88 -5.42 -30.62
N LEU A 698 5.41 -4.37 -30.00
CA LEU A 698 5.31 -4.10 -28.56
C LEU A 698 4.18 -3.13 -28.21
N ILE A 699 3.48 -2.59 -29.20
CA ILE A 699 2.38 -1.62 -29.05
C ILE A 699 1.00 -2.16 -29.47
N GLN A 700 0.90 -3.48 -29.74
CA GLN A 700 -0.34 -4.21 -30.08
C GLN A 700 -0.95 -4.97 -28.89
N GLY A 701 -0.57 -4.58 -27.67
CA GLY A 701 -0.91 -5.29 -26.45
C GLY A 701 -0.02 -6.49 -26.12
N SER A 702 -0.28 -7.16 -25.00
CA SER A 702 0.53 -8.26 -24.49
C SER A 702 -0.26 -9.30 -23.70
N VAL A 703 0.33 -10.47 -23.45
CA VAL A 703 -0.30 -11.47 -22.56
C VAL A 703 -0.50 -10.90 -21.15
N LYS A 704 -1.73 -11.00 -20.64
CA LYS A 704 -2.16 -10.62 -19.28
C LYS A 704 -1.08 -10.84 -18.22
N ARG A 705 -0.63 -9.75 -17.59
CA ARG A 705 0.41 -9.73 -16.54
C ARG A 705 -0.19 -10.02 -15.16
N TRP A 706 -1.50 -9.86 -14.98
CA TRP A 706 -2.26 -10.10 -13.75
C TRP A 706 -3.43 -11.09 -13.97
N PRO A 707 -3.17 -12.35 -14.38
CA PRO A 707 -4.21 -13.33 -14.71
C PRO A 707 -5.02 -13.83 -13.51
N THR A 708 -4.56 -13.58 -12.27
CA THR A 708 -5.30 -13.94 -11.06
C THR A 708 -6.48 -13.00 -10.84
N ILE A 709 -7.69 -13.56 -10.77
CA ILE A 709 -8.88 -12.86 -10.30
C ILE A 709 -9.09 -13.24 -8.84
N VAL A 710 -9.13 -12.26 -7.94
CA VAL A 710 -9.39 -12.49 -6.51
C VAL A 710 -10.91 -12.45 -6.30
N THR A 711 -11.47 -13.45 -5.64
CA THR A 711 -12.89 -13.48 -5.28
C THR A 711 -13.04 -13.17 -3.80
N THR A 712 -13.92 -12.22 -3.46
CA THR A 712 -14.29 -11.90 -2.08
C THR A 712 -15.77 -12.13 -1.84
N GLU A 713 -16.18 -12.40 -0.60
CA GLU A 713 -17.58 -12.58 -0.25
C GLU A 713 -18.16 -11.28 0.29
N GLY A 714 -19.25 -10.81 -0.35
CA GLY A 714 -19.93 -9.57 0.00
C GLY A 714 -20.83 -9.75 1.22
N LYS A 715 -21.17 -8.65 1.88
CA LYS A 715 -22.07 -8.64 3.05
C LYS A 715 -23.27 -7.77 2.73
N ASN A 716 -24.48 -8.25 2.96
CA ASN A 716 -25.68 -7.43 2.89
C ASN A 716 -26.00 -6.84 4.27
N GLY A 717 -26.48 -5.60 4.31
CA GLY A 717 -27.18 -5.04 5.46
C GLY A 717 -28.56 -5.66 5.62
N GLY A 718 -29.31 -5.20 6.61
CA GLY A 718 -30.66 -5.68 6.91
C GLY A 718 -31.74 -5.12 5.98
N ALA A 719 -32.91 -4.89 6.57
CA ALA A 719 -34.08 -4.32 5.90
C ALA A 719 -34.96 -3.45 6.84
N GLU A 720 -34.59 -3.26 8.11
CA GLU A 720 -35.47 -2.65 9.13
C GLU A 720 -35.26 -1.14 9.26
N SER A 721 -34.05 -0.65 8.98
CA SER A 721 -33.78 0.79 8.99
C SER A 721 -34.10 1.43 7.62
N ALA A 722 -34.16 2.76 7.56
CA ALA A 722 -34.37 3.48 6.30
C ALA A 722 -33.19 3.37 5.32
N PHE A 723 -31.98 3.11 5.82
CA PHE A 723 -30.75 3.03 5.04
C PHE A 723 -29.88 1.87 5.48
N GLU A 724 -29.82 0.84 4.65
CA GLU A 724 -29.06 -0.37 4.92
C GLU A 724 -27.74 -0.36 4.13
N VAL A 725 -26.66 -0.79 4.78
CA VAL A 725 -25.30 -0.76 4.21
C VAL A 725 -24.85 -2.17 3.84
N ASP A 726 -24.62 -2.40 2.56
CA ASP A 726 -23.99 -3.61 2.05
C ASP A 726 -22.49 -3.33 1.78
N GLU A 727 -21.60 -4.26 2.12
CA GLU A 727 -20.15 -4.13 1.94
C GLU A 727 -19.64 -5.00 0.79
N ILE A 728 -18.97 -4.36 -0.17
CA ILE A 728 -18.18 -5.06 -1.20
C ILE A 728 -16.80 -5.32 -0.59
N SER A 729 -16.66 -6.46 0.10
CA SER A 729 -15.43 -6.85 0.82
C SER A 729 -14.18 -6.73 -0.08
N LEU A 730 -13.15 -6.03 0.40
CA LEU A 730 -11.93 -5.77 -0.38
C LEU A 730 -10.96 -6.97 -0.35
N PRO A 731 -10.19 -7.20 -1.43
CA PRO A 731 -9.12 -8.21 -1.47
C PRO A 731 -7.88 -7.71 -0.69
N LEU A 732 -8.01 -7.63 0.64
CA LEU A 732 -6.94 -7.15 1.54
C LEU A 732 -5.71 -8.05 1.49
N GLU A 733 -5.91 -9.36 1.34
CA GLU A 733 -4.89 -10.32 0.94
C GLU A 733 -4.99 -10.54 -0.58
N ASN A 734 -3.98 -10.11 -1.32
CA ASN A 734 -3.94 -10.24 -2.78
C ASN A 734 -2.50 -10.51 -3.28
N PRO A 735 -2.32 -11.19 -4.44
CA PRO A 735 -1.00 -11.64 -4.91
C PRO A 735 0.01 -10.52 -5.22
N TRP A 736 -0.43 -9.26 -5.22
CA TRP A 736 0.38 -8.10 -5.58
C TRP A 736 0.77 -7.24 -4.37
N ASN A 737 0.32 -7.61 -3.17
CA ASN A 737 0.37 -6.78 -1.95
C ASN A 737 -0.20 -5.36 -2.18
N SER A 738 -1.21 -5.22 -3.05
CA SER A 738 -1.83 -3.94 -3.36
C SER A 738 -2.53 -3.40 -2.12
N TRP A 739 -2.16 -2.18 -1.72
CA TRP A 739 -2.73 -1.55 -0.54
C TRP A 739 -4.06 -0.90 -0.92
N MET A 740 -5.16 -1.57 -0.57
CA MET A 740 -6.54 -1.29 -1.02
C MET A 740 -7.17 0.00 -0.45
N ARG A 741 -6.42 1.11 -0.45
CA ARG A 741 -6.89 2.46 -0.10
C ARG A 741 -7.59 3.09 -1.31
N LEU A 742 -8.91 3.03 -1.36
CA LEU A 742 -9.68 3.34 -2.57
C LEU A 742 -9.88 4.85 -2.77
N GLY A 743 -9.52 5.34 -3.95
CA GLY A 743 -9.51 6.77 -4.30
C GLY A 743 -10.67 7.24 -5.19
N GLY A 744 -11.36 6.32 -5.88
CA GLY A 744 -12.53 6.62 -6.70
C GLY A 744 -12.99 5.43 -7.54
N PHE A 745 -14.21 5.51 -8.08
CA PHE A 745 -14.80 4.49 -8.94
C PHE A 745 -15.88 5.09 -9.87
N ASP A 746 -16.27 4.31 -10.89
CA ASP A 746 -17.46 4.58 -11.73
C ASP A 746 -18.00 3.24 -12.29
N PHE A 747 -19.28 3.22 -12.70
CA PHE A 747 -19.93 2.01 -13.23
C PHE A 747 -19.69 1.82 -14.72
N PHE A 748 -19.60 0.56 -15.16
CA PHE A 748 -19.76 0.23 -16.58
C PHE A 748 -21.24 0.37 -16.98
N PRO A 749 -21.54 0.54 -18.30
CA PRO A 749 -22.92 0.68 -18.78
C PRO A 749 -23.85 -0.51 -18.47
N ASP A 750 -23.31 -1.65 -18.07
CA ASP A 750 -24.05 -2.86 -17.68
C ASP A 750 -24.59 -2.87 -16.24
N GLY A 751 -24.08 -1.99 -15.36
CA GLY A 751 -24.38 -2.00 -13.92
C GLY A 751 -23.81 -3.20 -13.13
N GLU A 752 -23.52 -4.32 -13.79
CA GLU A 752 -22.92 -5.52 -13.19
C GLU A 752 -21.49 -5.26 -12.68
N ARG A 753 -20.79 -4.28 -13.27
CA ARG A 753 -19.36 -4.01 -13.05
C ARG A 753 -19.05 -2.55 -12.74
N ALA A 754 -17.94 -2.31 -12.03
CA ALA A 754 -17.34 -0.99 -11.82
C ALA A 754 -15.82 -1.03 -12.02
N ALA A 755 -15.25 0.10 -12.47
CA ALA A 755 -13.81 0.35 -12.41
C ALA A 755 -13.48 1.08 -11.10
N VAL A 756 -12.55 0.56 -10.30
CA VAL A 756 -12.22 1.04 -8.95
C VAL A 756 -10.71 1.28 -8.85
N ALA A 757 -10.29 2.48 -8.44
CA ALA A 757 -8.89 2.88 -8.35
C ALA A 757 -8.37 3.02 -6.91
N THR A 758 -7.10 2.72 -6.68
CA THR A 758 -6.40 2.88 -5.39
C THR A 758 -5.44 4.06 -5.42
N TRP A 759 -5.20 4.67 -4.26
CA TRP A 759 -4.33 5.85 -4.11
C TRP A 759 -2.84 5.59 -4.42
N LEU A 760 -2.42 4.32 -4.49
CA LEU A 760 -1.07 3.91 -4.89
C LEU A 760 -0.98 3.42 -6.34
N GLY A 761 -1.98 3.72 -7.15
CA GLY A 761 -1.86 3.68 -8.61
C GLY A 761 -2.50 2.49 -9.31
N ASP A 762 -3.17 1.61 -8.56
CA ASP A 762 -3.85 0.46 -9.16
C ASP A 762 -5.26 0.81 -9.61
N VAL A 763 -5.72 0.12 -10.66
CA VAL A 763 -7.12 0.10 -11.07
C VAL A 763 -7.56 -1.35 -11.22
N PHE A 764 -8.75 -1.64 -10.69
CA PHE A 764 -9.41 -2.94 -10.75
C PHE A 764 -10.74 -2.84 -11.49
N ILE A 765 -11.16 -3.91 -12.16
CA ILE A 765 -12.57 -4.16 -12.45
C ILE A 765 -13.12 -5.01 -11.32
N VAL A 766 -14.26 -4.60 -10.78
CA VAL A 766 -15.03 -5.34 -9.78
C VAL A 766 -16.35 -5.75 -10.41
N ASP A 767 -16.64 -7.03 -10.37
CA ASP A 767 -17.80 -7.68 -10.98
C ASP A 767 -18.69 -8.35 -9.92
N GLY A 768 -19.98 -8.51 -10.22
CA GLY A 768 -20.99 -9.02 -9.28
C GLY A 768 -21.45 -7.98 -8.25
N ILE A 769 -21.58 -6.71 -8.64
CA ILE A 769 -21.92 -5.60 -7.72
C ILE A 769 -23.41 -5.17 -7.77
N LYS A 770 -24.22 -5.86 -8.57
CA LYS A 770 -25.67 -5.65 -8.73
C LYS A 770 -26.44 -6.67 -7.89
N GLY A 771 -27.68 -6.34 -7.51
CA GLY A 771 -28.56 -7.25 -6.76
C GLY A 771 -28.05 -7.57 -5.34
N GLU A 772 -28.38 -8.74 -4.82
CA GLU A 772 -27.92 -9.23 -3.52
C GLU A 772 -26.40 -9.53 -3.55
N PHE A 773 -25.63 -8.94 -2.64
CA PHE A 773 -24.18 -9.14 -2.60
C PHE A 773 -23.86 -10.57 -2.16
N LYS A 774 -23.06 -11.28 -2.96
CA LYS A 774 -22.67 -12.68 -2.71
C LYS A 774 -21.19 -12.87 -2.91
N LYS A 775 -20.73 -12.86 -4.16
CA LYS A 775 -19.31 -13.00 -4.52
C LYS A 775 -18.92 -11.90 -5.49
N HIS A 776 -17.86 -11.17 -5.16
CA HIS A 776 -17.33 -10.09 -5.98
C HIS A 776 -16.00 -10.54 -6.59
N ARG A 777 -15.86 -10.34 -7.91
CA ARG A 777 -14.67 -10.76 -8.67
C ARG A 777 -13.81 -9.54 -8.98
N TRP A 778 -12.60 -9.50 -8.42
CA TRP A 778 -11.63 -8.42 -8.57
C TRP A 778 -10.54 -8.82 -9.57
N GLN A 779 -10.56 -8.24 -10.77
CA GLN A 779 -9.45 -8.32 -11.72
C GLN A 779 -8.64 -7.03 -11.64
N ARG A 780 -7.31 -7.13 -11.49
CA ARG A 780 -6.39 -5.99 -11.58
C ARG A 780 -6.15 -5.67 -13.06
N ILE A 781 -6.29 -4.40 -13.45
CA ILE A 781 -6.26 -4.00 -14.87
C ILE A 781 -5.20 -2.95 -15.21
N ALA A 782 -4.79 -2.10 -14.25
CA ALA A 782 -3.73 -1.11 -14.41
C ALA A 782 -3.01 -0.87 -13.08
N THR A 783 -1.79 -0.32 -13.13
CA THR A 783 -0.89 -0.20 -11.97
C THR A 783 -0.03 1.06 -12.03
N GLY A 784 0.48 1.48 -10.86
CA GLY A 784 1.55 2.49 -10.76
C GLY A 784 1.17 3.94 -11.09
N LEU A 785 -0.10 4.25 -11.34
CA LEU A 785 -0.59 5.62 -11.60
C LEU A 785 -0.37 6.59 -10.40
N PHE A 786 -0.19 7.88 -10.66
CA PHE A 786 0.17 8.85 -9.61
C PHE A 786 -1.06 9.34 -8.82
N GLN A 787 -1.29 8.79 -7.63
CA GLN A 787 -2.39 9.19 -6.73
C GLN A 787 -3.79 9.28 -7.39
N PRO A 788 -4.34 8.20 -7.97
CA PRO A 788 -5.72 8.16 -8.44
C PRO A 788 -6.74 8.59 -7.38
N LEU A 789 -7.46 9.68 -7.66
CA LEU A 789 -8.42 10.31 -6.72
C LEU A 789 -9.74 10.73 -7.40
N GLY A 790 -9.99 10.18 -8.59
CA GLY A 790 -11.23 10.31 -9.36
C GLY A 790 -11.25 9.33 -10.53
N VAL A 791 -12.43 8.77 -10.82
CA VAL A 791 -12.67 7.85 -11.94
C VAL A 791 -13.97 8.24 -12.64
N LYS A 792 -13.99 8.15 -13.97
CA LYS A 792 -15.20 8.21 -14.81
C LYS A 792 -15.12 7.21 -15.96
N ILE A 793 -16.25 6.58 -16.27
CA ILE A 793 -16.42 5.79 -17.50
C ILE A 793 -17.26 6.61 -18.47
N VAL A 794 -16.68 6.91 -19.64
CA VAL A 794 -17.35 7.69 -20.69
C VAL A 794 -17.18 6.95 -22.01
N ASN A 795 -18.29 6.64 -22.69
CA ASN A 795 -18.33 5.84 -23.91
C ASN A 795 -17.55 4.51 -23.76
N ASN A 796 -17.82 3.80 -22.66
CA ASN A 796 -17.16 2.56 -22.23
C ASN A 796 -15.62 2.63 -22.02
N SER A 797 -15.01 3.83 -22.12
CA SER A 797 -13.60 4.06 -21.84
C SER A 797 -13.40 4.51 -20.39
N ILE A 798 -12.37 4.00 -19.70
CA ILE A 798 -12.04 4.39 -18.32
C ILE A 798 -11.10 5.60 -18.33
N TYR A 799 -11.49 6.66 -17.62
CA TYR A 799 -10.69 7.86 -17.37
C TYR A 799 -10.39 7.97 -15.86
N VAL A 800 -9.15 8.34 -15.52
CA VAL A 800 -8.65 8.40 -14.14
C VAL A 800 -7.92 9.72 -13.89
N THR A 801 -8.39 10.50 -12.90
CA THR A 801 -7.68 11.70 -12.43
C THR A 801 -6.49 11.28 -11.58
N CYS A 802 -5.30 11.52 -12.10
CA CYS A 802 -4.03 11.37 -11.40
C CYS A 802 -3.45 12.76 -11.06
N ARG A 803 -2.41 12.80 -10.22
CA ARG A 803 -1.76 14.04 -9.76
C ARG A 803 -0.91 14.73 -10.85
N ASP A 804 -0.57 14.02 -11.92
CA ASP A 804 0.28 14.42 -13.05
C ASP A 804 -0.51 14.64 -14.36
N GLN A 805 -1.58 13.87 -14.55
CA GLN A 805 -2.35 13.78 -15.79
C GLN A 805 -3.80 13.32 -15.54
N LEU A 806 -4.69 13.64 -16.47
CA LEU A 806 -5.91 12.86 -16.71
C LEU A 806 -5.53 11.70 -17.63
N ALA A 807 -5.52 10.48 -17.10
CA ALA A 807 -5.18 9.27 -17.85
C ALA A 807 -6.43 8.67 -18.49
N LYS A 808 -6.30 8.17 -19.72
CA LYS A 808 -7.30 7.29 -20.37
C LYS A 808 -6.68 5.90 -20.55
N LEU A 809 -7.43 4.87 -20.16
CA LEU A 809 -6.94 3.49 -20.13
C LEU A 809 -7.46 2.72 -21.35
N HIS A 810 -6.56 2.05 -22.07
CA HIS A 810 -6.89 1.23 -23.24
C HIS A 810 -6.41 -0.21 -23.05
N ASP A 811 -7.35 -1.15 -23.10
CA ASP A 811 -7.12 -2.54 -23.48
C ASP A 811 -6.99 -2.57 -25.02
N LEU A 812 -5.95 -3.23 -25.54
CA LEU A 812 -5.66 -3.30 -26.97
C LEU A 812 -5.89 -4.70 -27.57
N ASN A 813 -6.21 -5.70 -26.75
CA ASN A 813 -6.28 -7.10 -27.15
C ASN A 813 -7.60 -7.81 -26.75
N GLY A 814 -8.39 -7.20 -25.86
CA GLY A 814 -9.70 -7.68 -25.40
C GLY A 814 -9.66 -8.54 -24.13
N ASP A 815 -8.50 -8.75 -23.51
CA ASP A 815 -8.40 -9.59 -22.30
C ASP A 815 -8.84 -8.88 -21.00
N ASN A 816 -9.18 -7.59 -21.05
CA ASN A 816 -9.50 -6.70 -19.93
C ASN A 816 -8.28 -6.29 -19.06
N GLU A 817 -7.06 -6.33 -19.60
CA GLU A 817 -5.89 -5.67 -19.01
C GLU A 817 -5.46 -4.45 -19.84
N ILE A 818 -4.95 -3.40 -19.19
CA ILE A 818 -4.61 -2.14 -19.87
C ILE A 818 -3.20 -2.22 -20.45
N ASP A 819 -3.10 -2.20 -21.77
CA ASP A 819 -1.85 -2.23 -22.52
C ASP A 819 -1.34 -0.83 -22.91
N TYR A 820 -2.19 0.20 -22.85
CA TYR A 820 -1.79 1.59 -23.10
C TYR A 820 -2.48 2.56 -22.13
N VAL A 821 -1.65 3.29 -21.36
CA VAL A 821 -2.06 4.41 -20.52
C VAL A 821 -1.82 5.69 -21.32
N GLU A 822 -2.88 6.26 -21.89
CA GLU A 822 -2.84 7.51 -22.64
C GLU A 822 -2.81 8.71 -21.70
N SER A 823 -1.90 9.65 -21.96
CA SER A 823 -1.87 10.97 -21.33
C SER A 823 -2.87 11.88 -22.05
N TYR A 824 -4.15 11.67 -21.75
CA TYR A 824 -5.26 12.35 -22.42
C TYR A 824 -5.25 13.87 -22.14
N ASN A 825 -4.86 14.30 -20.94
CA ASN A 825 -4.45 15.67 -20.66
C ASN A 825 -3.36 15.73 -19.58
N ASN A 826 -2.35 16.59 -19.74
CA ASN A 826 -1.30 16.81 -18.75
C ASN A 826 -0.94 18.28 -18.53
N ASP A 827 -1.84 19.22 -18.83
CA ASP A 827 -1.53 20.66 -18.84
C ASP A 827 -1.24 21.21 -17.43
N HIS A 828 -1.86 20.65 -16.39
CA HIS A 828 -1.69 21.16 -15.03
C HIS A 828 -0.29 20.89 -14.49
N GLN A 829 0.29 21.86 -13.81
CA GLN A 829 1.65 21.77 -13.24
C GLN A 829 1.67 21.05 -11.88
N VAL A 830 2.79 20.40 -11.55
CA VAL A 830 3.03 19.68 -10.29
C VAL A 830 4.29 20.21 -9.62
N THR A 831 4.33 20.27 -8.29
CA THR A 831 5.53 20.61 -7.51
C THR A 831 5.96 19.47 -6.59
N GLU A 832 7.05 19.66 -5.84
CA GLU A 832 7.51 18.72 -4.80
C GLU A 832 6.60 18.66 -3.57
N HIS A 833 5.53 19.46 -3.53
CA HIS A 833 4.72 19.61 -2.33
C HIS A 833 3.91 18.35 -2.01
N PHE A 834 4.00 17.83 -0.78
CA PHE A 834 3.29 16.61 -0.39
C PHE A 834 1.75 16.71 -0.55
N HIS A 835 1.19 17.92 -0.36
CA HIS A 835 -0.24 18.21 -0.37
C HIS A 835 -0.59 19.22 -1.46
N GLU A 836 -1.02 18.74 -2.64
CA GLU A 836 -1.49 19.52 -3.81
C GLU A 836 -2.38 18.65 -4.75
N PHE A 837 -3.19 17.77 -4.16
CA PHE A 837 -3.95 16.74 -4.87
C PHE A 837 -4.83 17.27 -6.01
N ALA A 838 -4.90 16.52 -7.11
CA ALA A 838 -6.02 16.55 -8.05
C ALA A 838 -7.13 15.63 -7.51
N MET A 839 -8.37 16.11 -7.45
CA MET A 839 -9.46 15.51 -6.68
C MET A 839 -10.77 15.46 -7.47
N GLY A 840 -11.41 14.29 -7.46
CA GLY A 840 -12.67 14.02 -8.16
C GLY A 840 -12.47 13.71 -9.64
N LEU A 841 -13.55 13.26 -10.27
CA LEU A 841 -13.73 13.38 -11.71
C LEU A 841 -15.23 13.44 -12.00
N GLN A 842 -15.65 14.49 -12.70
CA GLN A 842 -16.99 14.64 -13.26
C GLN A 842 -16.88 14.90 -14.76
N THR A 843 -17.99 14.69 -15.49
CA THR A 843 -18.12 15.01 -16.91
C THR A 843 -19.41 15.77 -17.15
N ASP A 844 -19.42 16.68 -18.13
CA ASP A 844 -20.66 17.23 -18.68
C ASP A 844 -21.15 16.40 -19.89
N GLU A 845 -22.36 16.68 -20.37
CA GLU A 845 -22.98 16.05 -21.55
C GLU A 845 -22.21 16.30 -22.86
N LYS A 846 -21.34 17.32 -22.88
CA LYS A 846 -20.45 17.65 -24.01
C LYS A 846 -19.12 16.88 -23.93
N GLY A 847 -18.97 16.00 -22.93
CA GLY A 847 -17.79 15.16 -22.70
C GLY A 847 -16.60 15.90 -22.07
N ASN A 848 -16.78 17.13 -21.56
CA ASN A 848 -15.68 17.83 -20.89
C ASN A 848 -15.51 17.29 -19.47
N PHE A 849 -14.26 17.16 -19.02
CA PHE A 849 -13.93 16.64 -17.71
C PHE A 849 -13.69 17.74 -16.69
N TYR A 850 -14.04 17.51 -15.43
CA TYR A 850 -13.90 18.47 -14.34
C TYR A 850 -13.32 17.81 -13.07
N TYR A 851 -12.32 18.46 -12.47
CA TYR A 851 -11.68 18.07 -11.21
C TYR A 851 -11.10 19.30 -10.52
N ALA A 852 -10.89 19.25 -9.21
CA ALA A 852 -10.25 20.34 -8.47
C ALA A 852 -8.80 20.02 -8.15
N LYS A 853 -7.91 21.02 -8.11
CA LYS A 853 -6.53 20.86 -7.66
C LYS A 853 -6.24 21.73 -6.44
N SER A 854 -5.85 21.08 -5.35
CA SER A 854 -5.63 21.71 -4.04
C SER A 854 -4.47 22.70 -4.04
N ALA A 855 -4.52 23.68 -3.15
CA ALA A 855 -3.36 24.55 -2.88
C ALA A 855 -2.32 23.83 -1.99
N ARG A 856 -1.14 24.44 -1.84
CA ARG A 856 -0.07 23.92 -0.99
C ARG A 856 -0.47 24.13 0.48
N HIS A 857 -0.48 23.05 1.26
CA HIS A 857 -0.71 23.15 2.70
C HIS A 857 0.30 24.09 3.38
N ALA A 858 -0.19 25.10 4.10
CA ALA A 858 0.59 26.09 4.86
C ALA A 858 1.63 26.90 4.05
N LYS A 859 1.60 26.87 2.72
CA LYS A 859 2.52 27.61 1.85
C LYS A 859 1.76 28.32 0.73
N THR A 860 2.29 29.43 0.26
CA THR A 860 1.78 30.10 -0.94
C THR A 860 2.01 29.25 -2.19
N ALA A 861 1.09 29.37 -3.15
CA ALA A 861 1.17 28.74 -4.46
C ALA A 861 2.43 29.17 -5.24
N LEU A 862 2.99 28.22 -6.01
CA LEU A 862 4.08 28.48 -6.97
C LEU A 862 3.57 28.57 -8.41
N VAL A 863 2.65 27.67 -8.78
CA VAL A 863 2.09 27.52 -10.14
C VAL A 863 0.57 27.79 -10.20
N PRO A 864 0.03 28.25 -11.36
CA PRO A 864 -1.38 28.61 -11.59
C PRO A 864 -2.44 27.64 -11.06
N HIS A 865 -2.18 26.34 -11.10
CA HIS A 865 -3.19 25.32 -10.80
C HIS A 865 -3.45 25.09 -9.30
N HIS A 866 -2.77 25.79 -8.39
CA HIS A 866 -2.95 25.63 -6.95
C HIS A 866 -4.20 26.31 -6.40
N GLY A 867 -5.15 25.52 -5.90
CA GLY A 867 -6.36 26.01 -5.25
C GLY A 867 -7.45 26.34 -6.26
N THR A 868 -7.62 25.49 -7.28
CA THR A 868 -8.42 25.76 -8.47
C THR A 868 -9.46 24.66 -8.75
N LEU A 869 -10.54 25.02 -9.45
CA LEU A 869 -11.39 24.08 -10.17
C LEU A 869 -10.98 24.11 -11.65
N ILE A 870 -10.68 22.95 -12.23
CA ILE A 870 -10.15 22.80 -13.59
C ILE A 870 -11.17 22.07 -14.46
N LYS A 871 -11.38 22.61 -15.67
CA LYS A 871 -12.02 21.95 -16.80
C LYS A 871 -10.95 21.42 -17.76
N VAL A 872 -11.20 20.28 -18.39
CA VAL A 872 -10.46 19.77 -19.56
C VAL A 872 -11.43 19.55 -20.72
N SER A 873 -11.04 19.92 -21.93
CA SER A 873 -11.85 19.77 -23.14
C SER A 873 -12.17 18.30 -23.46
N SER A 874 -13.27 18.05 -24.17
CA SER A 874 -13.73 16.71 -24.57
C SER A 874 -12.85 15.99 -25.62
N ASP A 875 -11.74 16.62 -26.02
CA ASP A 875 -10.67 16.05 -26.83
C ASP A 875 -9.30 16.02 -26.11
N GLY A 876 -9.25 16.37 -24.82
CA GLY A 876 -8.04 16.42 -24.00
C GLY A 876 -7.03 17.52 -24.35
N LYS A 877 -7.29 18.33 -25.40
CA LYS A 877 -6.27 19.25 -25.94
C LYS A 877 -6.04 20.51 -25.12
N GLN A 878 -6.97 20.92 -24.25
CA GLN A 878 -6.86 22.15 -23.47
C GLN A 878 -7.46 21.99 -22.06
N SER A 879 -6.91 22.74 -21.10
CA SER A 879 -7.48 22.94 -19.77
C SER A 879 -7.86 24.40 -19.51
N GLU A 880 -8.96 24.63 -18.79
CA GLU A 880 -9.43 25.95 -18.35
C GLU A 880 -9.56 25.98 -16.82
N ILE A 881 -9.03 27.03 -16.17
CA ILE A 881 -9.26 27.28 -14.75
C ILE A 881 -10.61 28.00 -14.60
N ILE A 882 -11.57 27.33 -13.97
CA ILE A 882 -12.96 27.79 -13.82
C ILE A 882 -13.13 28.69 -12.59
N ALA A 883 -12.48 28.37 -11.47
CA ALA A 883 -12.64 29.07 -10.19
C ALA A 883 -11.38 28.93 -9.32
N ASN A 884 -11.15 29.91 -8.42
CA ASN A 884 -9.90 30.09 -7.68
C ASN A 884 -10.13 30.22 -6.16
N GLY A 885 -9.05 30.10 -5.39
CA GLY A 885 -9.08 30.39 -3.95
C GLY A 885 -9.63 29.26 -3.09
N PHE A 886 -9.49 28.01 -3.53
CA PHE A 886 -9.68 26.84 -2.66
C PHE A 886 -8.39 26.52 -1.89
N ARG A 887 -8.48 25.91 -0.70
CA ARG A 887 -7.33 25.44 0.09
C ARG A 887 -7.00 23.98 -0.18
N ALA A 888 -7.98 23.12 0.03
CA ALA A 888 -7.93 21.68 -0.09
C ALA A 888 -9.30 21.23 -0.65
N ALA A 889 -9.50 21.39 -1.95
CA ALA A 889 -10.74 20.97 -2.58
C ALA A 889 -10.75 19.43 -2.72
N ASN A 890 -11.74 18.75 -2.14
CA ASN A 890 -11.84 17.29 -2.14
C ASN A 890 -13.00 16.78 -3.01
N GLY A 891 -14.15 17.42 -2.90
CA GLY A 891 -15.34 17.09 -3.67
C GLY A 891 -15.59 18.06 -4.81
N VAL A 892 -15.97 17.52 -5.97
CA VAL A 892 -16.51 18.29 -7.09
C VAL A 892 -17.84 17.65 -7.50
N CYS A 893 -18.91 18.45 -7.43
CA CYS A 893 -20.23 18.13 -7.96
C CYS A 893 -20.51 19.06 -9.13
N LEU A 894 -20.96 18.51 -10.26
CA LEU A 894 -21.53 19.28 -11.37
C LEU A 894 -23.05 19.37 -11.16
N ASN A 895 -23.60 20.58 -11.22
CA ASN A 895 -25.04 20.81 -11.11
C ASN A 895 -25.71 20.69 -12.50
N PRO A 896 -27.02 20.36 -12.57
CA PRO A 896 -27.78 20.35 -13.83
C PRO A 896 -27.81 21.70 -14.57
N ASP A 897 -27.59 22.82 -13.87
CA ASP A 897 -27.50 24.17 -14.45
C ASP A 897 -26.09 24.52 -15.00
N GLY A 898 -25.14 23.58 -14.98
CA GLY A 898 -23.76 23.78 -15.41
C GLY A 898 -22.89 24.55 -14.41
N THR A 899 -23.41 24.93 -13.24
CA THR A 899 -22.61 25.41 -12.10
C THR A 899 -22.05 24.24 -11.31
N PHE A 900 -21.27 24.51 -10.25
CA PHE A 900 -20.61 23.46 -9.46
C PHE A 900 -20.91 23.60 -7.98
N ILE A 901 -20.70 22.52 -7.22
CA ILE A 901 -20.58 22.57 -5.77
C ILE A 901 -19.26 21.91 -5.38
N VAL A 902 -18.43 22.62 -4.59
CA VAL A 902 -17.06 22.20 -4.23
C VAL A 902 -16.87 22.26 -2.72
N THR A 903 -16.49 21.14 -2.11
CA THR A 903 -16.07 21.11 -0.69
C THR A 903 -14.63 21.57 -0.54
N ASP A 904 -14.35 22.32 0.52
CA ASP A 904 -13.01 22.80 0.86
C ASP A 904 -12.78 22.71 2.37
N GLN A 905 -11.57 22.36 2.81
CA GLN A 905 -11.27 22.08 4.22
C GLN A 905 -10.67 23.27 4.99
N GLU A 906 -10.91 23.27 6.31
CA GLU A 906 -10.38 24.23 7.29
C GLU A 906 -8.86 24.35 7.20
N GLY A 907 -8.35 25.56 7.40
CA GLY A 907 -7.00 25.85 7.84
C GLY A 907 -6.63 27.31 7.56
N HIS A 908 -5.40 27.53 7.09
CA HIS A 908 -4.95 28.84 6.61
C HIS A 908 -5.97 29.44 5.65
N TRP A 909 -6.50 30.63 5.97
CA TRP A 909 -7.56 31.36 5.24
C TRP A 909 -8.94 30.69 5.10
N ASN A 910 -9.11 29.46 5.58
CA ASN A 910 -10.41 28.76 5.66
C ASN A 910 -10.78 28.54 7.14
N PRO A 911 -11.54 29.44 7.78
CA PRO A 911 -11.80 29.37 9.22
C PRO A 911 -12.55 28.10 9.67
N LYS A 912 -13.31 27.47 8.77
CA LYS A 912 -13.88 26.12 8.92
C LYS A 912 -13.91 25.37 7.59
N ASN A 913 -14.29 24.10 7.65
CA ASN A 913 -14.71 23.33 6.47
C ASN A 913 -15.91 24.05 5.82
N ARG A 914 -16.02 24.02 4.49
CA ARG A 914 -17.06 24.77 3.76
C ARG A 914 -17.56 24.03 2.53
N ILE A 915 -18.87 24.15 2.25
CA ILE A 915 -19.48 23.75 0.97
C ILE A 915 -19.67 25.02 0.13
N ASN A 916 -19.03 25.10 -1.03
CA ASN A 916 -19.12 26.26 -1.92
C ASN A 916 -20.12 26.02 -3.04
N TYR A 917 -21.04 26.95 -3.27
CA TYR A 917 -21.76 27.04 -4.55
C TYR A 917 -20.88 27.83 -5.53
N VAL A 918 -20.42 27.18 -6.60
CA VAL A 918 -19.29 27.65 -7.41
C VAL A 918 -19.73 28.11 -8.80
N LYS A 919 -19.34 29.34 -9.14
CA LYS A 919 -19.55 30.00 -10.43
C LYS A 919 -18.20 30.29 -11.09
N LYS A 920 -18.19 30.38 -12.43
CA LYS A 920 -16.98 30.72 -13.19
C LYS A 920 -16.43 32.10 -12.77
N GLY A 921 -15.12 32.20 -12.60
CA GLY A 921 -14.41 33.40 -12.15
C GLY A 921 -14.48 33.68 -10.65
N GLY A 922 -15.21 32.89 -9.85
CA GLY A 922 -15.36 33.12 -8.41
C GLY A 922 -14.06 32.87 -7.61
N PHE A 923 -13.92 33.61 -6.50
CA PHE A 923 -12.85 33.45 -5.51
C PHE A 923 -13.41 32.96 -4.17
N TYR A 924 -12.90 31.84 -3.66
CA TYR A 924 -13.46 31.12 -2.51
C TYR A 924 -12.67 31.28 -1.20
N GLY A 925 -11.81 32.29 -1.11
CA GLY A 925 -11.31 32.84 0.16
C GLY A 925 -9.91 32.40 0.62
N ASN A 926 -9.31 31.36 0.05
CA ASN A 926 -7.93 30.98 0.39
C ASN A 926 -6.90 31.90 -0.29
N MET A 927 -6.36 32.87 0.45
CA MET A 927 -5.32 33.81 -0.03
C MET A 927 -3.94 33.17 -0.31
N PHE A 928 -3.76 31.86 -0.09
CA PHE A 928 -2.54 31.13 -0.45
C PHE A 928 -2.65 30.40 -1.81
N GLY A 929 -3.79 30.48 -2.50
CA GLY A 929 -3.94 29.97 -3.86
C GLY A 929 -3.14 30.76 -4.89
N TYR A 930 -3.22 30.36 -6.16
CA TYR A 930 -2.67 31.16 -7.26
C TYR A 930 -3.76 32.09 -7.83
N HIS A 931 -3.71 33.35 -7.41
CA HIS A 931 -4.57 34.44 -7.87
C HIS A 931 -3.88 35.78 -7.59
N ASP A 932 -4.51 36.86 -8.06
CA ASP A 932 -4.04 38.24 -7.89
C ASP A 932 -4.94 39.05 -6.93
N VAL A 933 -5.99 38.43 -6.36
CA VAL A 933 -6.81 39.03 -5.28
C VAL A 933 -5.92 39.34 -4.07
N THR A 934 -5.81 40.62 -3.73
CA THR A 934 -5.04 41.13 -2.59
C THR A 934 -5.91 41.44 -1.37
N ASP A 935 -7.19 41.78 -1.56
CA ASP A 935 -8.12 42.10 -0.48
C ASP A 935 -8.40 40.86 0.39
N ASN A 936 -8.17 41.00 1.69
CA ASN A 936 -8.41 39.98 2.70
C ASN A 936 -9.68 40.24 3.55
N SER A 937 -10.49 41.24 3.19
CA SER A 937 -11.84 41.44 3.73
C SER A 937 -12.76 40.25 3.43
N ASP A 938 -13.74 39.98 4.29
CA ASP A 938 -14.68 38.87 4.05
C ASP A 938 -15.71 39.14 2.94
N SER A 939 -15.78 40.38 2.47
CA SER A 939 -16.47 40.80 1.23
C SER A 939 -15.72 40.38 -0.04
N ALA A 940 -14.41 40.11 0.02
CA ALA A 940 -13.63 39.71 -1.14
C ALA A 940 -13.90 38.28 -1.62
N MET A 941 -14.49 37.42 -0.78
CA MET A 941 -14.78 36.02 -1.10
C MET A 941 -16.28 35.77 -1.35
N GLU A 942 -16.57 34.84 -2.24
CA GLU A 942 -17.89 34.23 -2.34
C GLU A 942 -18.22 33.49 -1.03
N GLN A 943 -19.38 33.78 -0.44
CA GLN A 943 -19.82 33.14 0.79
C GLN A 943 -20.30 31.70 0.52
N PRO A 944 -19.90 30.71 1.34
CA PRO A 944 -20.25 29.31 1.11
C PRO A 944 -21.74 29.05 1.39
N LEU A 945 -22.29 27.94 0.89
CA LEU A 945 -23.61 27.45 1.28
C LEU A 945 -23.66 27.22 2.81
N CYS A 946 -22.61 26.63 3.37
CA CYS A 946 -22.41 26.56 4.81
C CYS A 946 -20.92 26.51 5.20
N TRP A 947 -20.64 27.01 6.41
CA TRP A 947 -19.48 26.65 7.21
C TRP A 947 -19.83 25.46 8.11
N ILE A 948 -18.86 24.57 8.36
CA ILE A 948 -19.09 23.29 9.04
C ILE A 948 -18.05 23.12 10.15
N THR A 949 -18.51 22.99 11.40
CA THR A 949 -17.61 22.79 12.55
C THR A 949 -16.98 21.39 12.52
N ASN A 950 -15.69 21.29 12.86
CA ASN A 950 -14.90 20.04 12.79
C ASN A 950 -15.42 18.89 13.66
N SER A 951 -16.17 19.19 14.72
CA SER A 951 -16.85 18.19 15.56
C SER A 951 -18.03 17.51 14.85
N PHE A 952 -18.57 18.16 13.80
CA PHE A 952 -19.66 17.68 12.99
C PHE A 952 -19.14 16.93 11.75
N ASP A 953 -18.27 17.56 10.95
CA ASP A 953 -17.47 16.93 9.90
C ASP A 953 -16.04 17.52 9.89
N ARG A 954 -15.02 16.64 9.92
CA ARG A 954 -13.60 17.01 9.91
C ARG A 954 -13.04 17.25 8.51
N SER A 955 -13.62 16.65 7.46
CA SER A 955 -13.18 16.81 6.06
C SER A 955 -14.28 16.31 5.12
N PRO A 956 -15.13 17.23 4.61
CA PRO A 956 -16.12 16.92 3.60
C PRO A 956 -15.49 16.39 2.30
N GLY A 957 -16.16 15.45 1.66
CA GLY A 957 -15.76 14.77 0.42
C GLY A 957 -16.57 15.24 -0.79
N GLU A 958 -16.83 14.33 -1.73
CA GLU A 958 -17.68 14.58 -2.90
C GLU A 958 -19.15 14.80 -2.51
N LEU A 959 -19.82 15.74 -3.19
CA LEU A 959 -21.28 15.90 -3.11
C LEU A 959 -21.94 15.29 -4.35
N MET A 960 -23.21 14.91 -4.21
CA MET A 960 -24.03 14.39 -5.30
C MET A 960 -25.50 14.66 -5.05
N TRP A 961 -26.21 14.99 -6.13
CA TRP A 961 -27.67 15.01 -6.13
C TRP A 961 -28.20 13.57 -6.12
N VAL A 962 -29.23 13.31 -5.31
CA VAL A 962 -30.03 12.07 -5.39
C VAL A 962 -30.86 12.14 -6.67
N PRO A 963 -30.72 11.20 -7.62
CA PRO A 963 -31.51 11.21 -8.85
C PRO A 963 -33.02 11.18 -8.58
N ASP A 964 -33.81 11.86 -9.42
CA ASP A 964 -35.26 11.90 -9.26
C ASP A 964 -35.95 10.53 -9.43
N ASN A 965 -35.24 9.57 -10.05
CA ASN A 965 -35.63 8.17 -10.22
C ASN A 965 -35.01 7.21 -9.19
N ALA A 966 -34.25 7.68 -8.18
CA ALA A 966 -33.53 6.83 -7.22
C ALA A 966 -34.42 5.97 -6.30
N LYS A 967 -35.71 6.32 -6.20
CA LYS A 967 -36.71 5.70 -5.28
C LYS A 967 -36.38 5.89 -3.79
N TRP A 968 -35.71 6.98 -3.45
CA TRP A 968 -35.40 7.42 -2.07
C TRP A 968 -36.49 8.34 -1.48
N GLY A 969 -37.71 8.27 -2.02
CA GLY A 969 -38.87 9.04 -1.56
C GLY A 969 -38.61 10.55 -1.54
N ALA A 970 -38.86 11.18 -0.39
CA ALA A 970 -38.70 12.63 -0.20
C ALA A 970 -37.24 13.15 -0.26
N LEU A 971 -36.26 12.24 -0.43
CA LEU A 971 -34.85 12.58 -0.63
C LEU A 971 -34.44 12.62 -2.11
N ASN A 972 -35.29 12.20 -3.05
CA ASN A 972 -35.10 12.45 -4.48
C ASN A 972 -34.94 13.97 -4.73
N GLY A 973 -34.04 14.34 -5.65
CA GLY A 973 -33.75 15.74 -5.97
C GLY A 973 -33.05 16.52 -4.84
N LYS A 974 -32.55 15.85 -3.79
CA LYS A 974 -31.78 16.50 -2.70
C LYS A 974 -30.28 16.33 -2.88
N LEU A 975 -29.51 17.20 -2.24
CA LEU A 975 -28.05 17.19 -2.25
C LEU A 975 -27.50 16.40 -1.05
N LEU A 976 -26.63 15.44 -1.30
CA LEU A 976 -25.87 14.70 -0.29
C LEU A 976 -24.41 15.16 -0.25
N ASN A 977 -23.78 15.08 0.92
CA ASN A 977 -22.35 15.28 1.14
C ASN A 977 -21.75 14.05 1.84
N LEU A 978 -20.70 13.47 1.24
CA LEU A 978 -19.90 12.41 1.87
C LEU A 978 -18.83 13.03 2.80
N SER A 979 -18.34 12.29 3.79
CA SER A 979 -17.24 12.74 4.66
C SER A 979 -16.07 11.78 4.71
N TYR A 980 -14.92 12.26 4.23
CA TYR A 980 -13.61 11.64 4.43
C TYR A 980 -13.22 11.72 5.92
N GLY A 981 -13.44 12.87 6.55
CA GLY A 981 -12.93 13.17 7.88
C GLY A 981 -13.62 12.41 9.01
N THR A 982 -14.90 12.06 8.85
CA THR A 982 -15.67 11.31 9.85
C THR A 982 -16.28 10.01 9.34
N GLY A 983 -16.18 9.67 8.05
CA GLY A 983 -16.78 8.43 7.51
C GLY A 983 -18.30 8.41 7.64
N LYS A 984 -18.97 9.47 7.20
CA LYS A 984 -20.43 9.66 7.32
C LYS A 984 -21.04 10.16 6.01
N ILE A 985 -22.37 10.08 5.91
CA ILE A 985 -23.15 10.68 4.82
C ILE A 985 -24.15 11.67 5.42
N PHE A 986 -24.22 12.85 4.83
CA PHE A 986 -25.08 13.95 5.27
C PHE A 986 -26.04 14.36 4.15
N LEU A 987 -27.28 14.71 4.51
CA LEU A 987 -28.14 15.54 3.67
C LEU A 987 -27.69 17.00 3.78
N VAL A 988 -27.86 17.78 2.71
CA VAL A 988 -27.59 19.23 2.67
C VAL A 988 -28.87 20.04 2.40
N PRO A 989 -29.75 20.26 3.39
CA PRO A 989 -30.90 21.16 3.25
C PRO A 989 -30.43 22.60 3.03
N HIS A 990 -30.90 23.23 1.95
CA HIS A 990 -30.47 24.58 1.55
C HIS A 990 -31.51 25.31 0.70
N GLU A 991 -31.30 26.62 0.55
CA GLU A 991 -32.09 27.54 -0.26
C GLU A 991 -31.17 28.51 -1.06
N LYS A 992 -31.76 29.33 -1.94
CA LYS A 992 -31.09 30.48 -2.57
C LYS A 992 -31.91 31.75 -2.33
N ILE A 993 -31.34 32.75 -1.64
CA ILE A 993 -31.94 34.08 -1.45
C ILE A 993 -31.11 35.12 -2.20
N ASN A 994 -31.71 35.84 -3.14
CA ASN A 994 -31.02 36.85 -3.98
C ASN A 994 -29.65 36.33 -4.48
N ASN A 995 -29.69 35.18 -5.16
CA ASN A 995 -28.56 34.37 -5.66
C ASN A 995 -27.52 33.87 -4.63
N GLN A 996 -27.63 34.18 -3.34
CA GLN A 996 -26.79 33.58 -2.31
C GLN A 996 -27.37 32.22 -1.91
N ALA A 997 -26.61 31.16 -2.11
CA ALA A 997 -26.93 29.86 -1.53
C ALA A 997 -26.66 29.89 -0.02
N GLN A 998 -27.57 29.34 0.80
CA GLN A 998 -27.37 29.16 2.23
C GLN A 998 -28.09 27.92 2.72
N GLY A 999 -27.59 27.28 3.77
CA GLY A 999 -28.15 26.03 4.29
C GLY A 999 -27.25 25.40 5.32
N GLY A 1000 -27.38 24.08 5.48
CA GLY A 1000 -26.56 23.31 6.42
C GLY A 1000 -26.49 21.83 6.08
N MET A 1001 -25.89 21.06 6.98
CA MET A 1001 -25.76 19.61 6.89
C MET A 1001 -26.48 18.92 8.06
N ILE A 1002 -27.09 17.77 7.79
CA ILE A 1002 -27.60 16.85 8.81
C ILE A 1002 -27.20 15.40 8.48
N SER A 1003 -26.76 14.64 9.49
CA SER A 1003 -26.34 13.24 9.32
C SER A 1003 -27.51 12.34 8.93
N LEU A 1004 -27.30 11.40 8.00
CA LEU A 1004 -28.26 10.32 7.70
C LEU A 1004 -28.24 9.18 8.75
N GLY A 1005 -27.44 9.31 9.81
CA GLY A 1005 -27.24 8.27 10.83
C GLY A 1005 -26.18 7.21 10.48
N LEU A 1006 -25.75 7.16 9.21
CA LEU A 1006 -24.76 6.22 8.71
C LEU A 1006 -23.32 6.57 9.14
N ASP A 1007 -22.56 5.57 9.58
CA ASP A 1007 -21.17 5.70 10.06
C ASP A 1007 -20.33 4.49 9.59
N PHE A 1008 -19.21 4.75 8.93
CA PHE A 1008 -18.39 3.76 8.22
C PHE A 1008 -17.01 3.56 8.89
N PRO A 1009 -16.31 2.42 8.72
CA PRO A 1009 -14.98 2.22 9.34
C PRO A 1009 -13.84 3.00 8.64
N THR A 1010 -14.13 3.59 7.49
CA THR A 1010 -13.22 4.29 6.56
C THR A 1010 -13.73 5.71 6.31
N GLY A 1011 -12.87 6.62 5.85
CA GLY A 1011 -13.31 7.92 5.36
C GLY A 1011 -13.99 7.75 4.00
N ILE A 1012 -15.20 8.29 3.81
CA ILE A 1012 -16.00 8.11 2.58
C ILE A 1012 -15.96 9.39 1.76
N MET A 1013 -15.44 9.37 0.54
CA MET A 1013 -15.15 10.60 -0.19
C MET A 1013 -15.47 10.62 -1.68
N ARG A 1014 -15.79 9.47 -2.29
CA ARG A 1014 -16.36 9.40 -3.64
C ARG A 1014 -17.63 8.58 -3.61
N GLY A 1015 -18.60 8.95 -4.43
CA GLY A 1015 -19.88 8.24 -4.54
C GLY A 1015 -20.50 8.37 -5.92
N ARG A 1016 -21.33 7.37 -6.25
CA ARG A 1016 -22.05 7.26 -7.51
C ARG A 1016 -23.40 6.61 -7.23
N PHE A 1017 -24.47 7.18 -7.76
CA PHE A 1017 -25.72 6.45 -7.88
C PHE A 1017 -25.61 5.46 -9.03
N HIS A 1018 -26.04 4.22 -8.80
CA HIS A 1018 -26.03 3.16 -9.81
C HIS A 1018 -27.16 3.39 -10.82
N PRO A 1019 -26.89 3.34 -12.14
CA PRO A 1019 -27.83 3.82 -13.17
C PRO A 1019 -29.19 3.10 -13.15
N GLU A 1020 -29.21 1.77 -13.01
CA GLU A 1020 -30.46 1.00 -13.06
C GLU A 1020 -31.20 0.89 -11.72
N ASN A 1021 -30.50 0.50 -10.63
CA ASN A 1021 -31.14 0.20 -9.34
C ASN A 1021 -31.36 1.43 -8.44
N GLY A 1022 -30.81 2.59 -8.81
CA GLY A 1022 -31.04 3.87 -8.11
C GLY A 1022 -30.37 3.98 -6.74
N GLN A 1023 -29.55 3.02 -6.31
CA GLN A 1023 -28.92 3.03 -5.00
C GLN A 1023 -27.55 3.73 -5.04
N LEU A 1024 -27.17 4.34 -3.91
CA LEU A 1024 -25.89 5.02 -3.75
C LEU A 1024 -24.80 3.99 -3.45
N TYR A 1025 -23.69 4.05 -4.17
CA TYR A 1025 -22.47 3.34 -3.83
C TYR A 1025 -21.41 4.38 -3.44
N ALA A 1026 -20.57 4.07 -2.46
CA ALA A 1026 -19.61 5.02 -1.91
C ALA A 1026 -18.29 4.34 -1.48
N THR A 1027 -17.19 5.09 -1.58
CA THR A 1027 -15.84 4.58 -1.30
C THR A 1027 -14.92 5.64 -0.70
N GLY A 1028 -13.83 5.16 -0.10
CA GLY A 1028 -12.70 6.00 0.30
C GLY A 1028 -11.66 5.21 1.11
N MET A 1029 -10.92 5.92 1.96
CA MET A 1029 -9.71 5.45 2.62
C MET A 1029 -9.45 6.11 3.98
N PHE A 1030 -8.36 5.71 4.64
CA PHE A 1030 -7.63 6.57 5.57
C PHE A 1030 -6.21 6.85 5.04
N ALA A 1031 -5.74 8.09 5.18
CA ALA A 1031 -4.40 8.53 4.81
C ALA A 1031 -3.62 9.08 6.02
N TRP A 1032 -3.96 10.29 6.50
CA TRP A 1032 -3.26 10.92 7.64
C TRP A 1032 -4.11 11.86 8.53
N ALA A 1033 -5.39 12.11 8.22
CA ALA A 1033 -6.23 13.06 8.96
C ALA A 1033 -7.72 12.70 8.92
N GLY A 1034 -8.27 12.25 10.05
CA GLY A 1034 -9.68 11.85 10.19
C GLY A 1034 -9.92 11.10 11.51
N SER A 1035 -11.18 10.79 11.85
CA SER A 1035 -11.52 9.93 13.00
C SER A 1035 -11.50 8.42 12.66
N LYS A 1036 -11.56 8.08 11.37
CA LYS A 1036 -11.58 6.69 10.87
C LYS A 1036 -10.19 6.13 10.64
N ARG A 1037 -10.07 4.80 10.54
CA ARG A 1037 -8.77 4.08 10.55
C ARG A 1037 -8.68 2.88 9.60
N GLY A 1038 -9.78 2.41 9.00
CA GLY A 1038 -9.71 1.38 7.96
C GLY A 1038 -8.94 1.88 6.74
N ASP A 1039 -8.11 1.03 6.15
CA ASP A 1039 -7.29 1.34 4.97
C ASP A 1039 -8.15 1.88 3.81
N GLY A 1040 -9.20 1.16 3.46
CA GLY A 1040 -10.19 1.54 2.45
C GLY A 1040 -11.42 0.67 2.50
N GLY A 1041 -12.47 1.09 1.78
CA GLY A 1041 -13.75 0.41 1.77
C GLY A 1041 -14.63 0.80 0.58
N LEU A 1042 -15.52 -0.10 0.17
CA LEU A 1042 -16.48 0.09 -0.91
C LEU A 1042 -17.83 -0.47 -0.46
N TYR A 1043 -18.86 0.37 -0.52
CA TYR A 1043 -20.16 0.09 0.09
C TYR A 1043 -21.30 0.45 -0.86
N ARG A 1044 -22.44 -0.23 -0.71
CA ARG A 1044 -23.74 0.24 -1.20
C ARG A 1044 -24.59 0.68 -0.01
N ILE A 1045 -25.29 1.79 -0.19
CA ILE A 1045 -26.31 2.31 0.71
C ILE A 1045 -27.65 2.13 -0.01
N ARG A 1046 -28.48 1.22 0.49
CA ARG A 1046 -29.84 0.96 -0.02
C ARG A 1046 -30.85 1.77 0.79
N HIS A 1047 -31.74 2.50 0.11
CA HIS A 1047 -33.00 2.92 0.73
C HIS A 1047 -33.96 1.71 0.76
N THR A 1048 -34.48 1.37 1.93
CA THR A 1048 -35.35 0.16 2.10
C THR A 1048 -36.81 0.40 1.74
N GLY A 1049 -37.23 1.67 1.63
CA GLY A 1049 -38.63 2.07 1.56
C GLY A 1049 -39.18 2.56 2.90
N VAL A 1050 -38.53 2.24 4.03
CA VAL A 1050 -38.84 2.85 5.33
C VAL A 1050 -38.45 4.34 5.27
N THR A 1051 -39.40 5.23 5.56
CA THR A 1051 -39.15 6.68 5.49
C THR A 1051 -38.19 7.11 6.62
N PRO A 1052 -37.02 7.69 6.31
CA PRO A 1052 -36.08 8.16 7.33
C PRO A 1052 -36.63 9.42 8.03
N LYS A 1053 -36.48 9.54 9.35
CA LYS A 1053 -37.01 10.68 10.13
C LYS A 1053 -36.00 11.84 10.21
N LEU A 1054 -36.08 12.80 9.29
CA LEU A 1054 -35.20 14.00 9.29
C LEU A 1054 -35.82 15.23 8.60
N PRO A 1055 -35.35 16.45 8.92
CA PRO A 1055 -35.60 17.65 8.13
C PRO A 1055 -34.92 17.57 6.74
N ILE A 1056 -35.71 17.82 5.69
CA ILE A 1056 -35.36 17.81 4.26
C ILE A 1056 -35.40 19.19 3.60
N SER A 1057 -35.79 20.22 4.37
CA SER A 1057 -35.75 21.63 3.99
C SER A 1057 -35.33 22.46 5.20
N LEU A 1058 -34.53 23.49 4.96
CA LEU A 1058 -34.15 24.52 5.92
C LEU A 1058 -34.22 25.85 5.19
N LYS A 1059 -35.01 26.80 5.72
CA LYS A 1059 -35.14 28.16 5.16
C LYS A 1059 -35.08 29.22 6.24
N ALA A 1060 -34.45 30.34 5.94
CA ALA A 1060 -34.58 31.55 6.75
C ALA A 1060 -35.99 32.16 6.54
N THR A 1061 -36.56 32.69 7.62
CA THR A 1061 -37.73 33.57 7.60
C THR A 1061 -37.34 34.89 8.26
N LYS A 1062 -38.05 35.99 7.99
CA LYS A 1062 -37.76 37.33 8.53
C LYS A 1062 -37.50 37.40 10.05
N ASN A 1063 -38.07 36.47 10.82
CA ASN A 1063 -37.98 36.42 12.28
C ASN A 1063 -37.73 35.00 12.82
N GLY A 1064 -36.99 34.15 12.09
CA GLY A 1064 -36.72 32.77 12.52
C GLY A 1064 -36.47 31.80 11.38
N ILE A 1065 -36.80 30.52 11.55
CA ILE A 1065 -36.41 29.43 10.64
C ILE A 1065 -37.60 28.52 10.35
N GLU A 1066 -37.74 28.07 9.10
CA GLU A 1066 -38.67 27.02 8.68
C GLU A 1066 -37.89 25.72 8.38
N MET A 1067 -38.35 24.62 8.97
CA MET A 1067 -37.87 23.26 8.70
C MET A 1067 -39.03 22.39 8.22
N LYS A 1068 -38.88 21.67 7.10
CA LYS A 1068 -39.83 20.62 6.68
C LYS A 1068 -39.20 19.25 6.87
N PHE A 1069 -39.93 18.35 7.51
CA PHE A 1069 -39.59 16.96 7.81
C PHE A 1069 -40.19 15.99 6.79
N THR A 1070 -39.68 14.77 6.79
CA THR A 1070 -40.16 13.63 5.98
C THR A 1070 -41.48 13.03 6.45
N SER A 1071 -41.83 13.21 7.73
CA SER A 1071 -43.00 12.60 8.38
C SER A 1071 -43.78 13.66 9.18
N PRO A 1072 -45.11 13.48 9.38
CA PRO A 1072 -45.87 14.29 10.32
C PRO A 1072 -45.35 14.13 11.76
N LEU A 1073 -45.43 15.21 12.53
CA LEU A 1073 -44.90 15.29 13.89
C LEU A 1073 -46.01 15.30 14.95
N GLU A 1074 -45.70 14.80 16.15
CA GLU A 1074 -46.60 14.91 17.31
C GLU A 1074 -46.74 16.39 17.71
N LYS A 1075 -47.98 16.87 17.75
CA LYS A 1075 -48.31 18.30 17.86
C LYS A 1075 -47.79 18.95 19.15
N ASN A 1076 -47.96 18.30 20.30
CA ASN A 1076 -47.72 18.90 21.61
C ASN A 1076 -46.21 19.04 21.90
N GLN A 1077 -45.43 17.99 21.66
CA GLN A 1077 -43.98 18.01 21.78
C GLN A 1077 -43.34 18.90 20.71
N SER A 1078 -43.86 18.92 19.49
CA SER A 1078 -43.26 19.72 18.40
C SER A 1078 -43.58 21.21 18.50
N ALA A 1079 -44.68 21.58 19.17
CA ALA A 1079 -44.98 22.97 19.52
C ALA A 1079 -44.20 23.48 20.75
N ASN A 1080 -43.61 22.58 21.54
CA ASN A 1080 -42.84 22.93 22.74
C ASN A 1080 -41.47 23.50 22.36
N THR A 1081 -41.18 24.73 22.79
CA THR A 1081 -39.90 25.41 22.52
C THR A 1081 -38.71 24.66 23.12
N LYS A 1082 -38.91 23.93 24.23
CA LYS A 1082 -37.87 23.11 24.89
C LYS A 1082 -37.47 21.84 24.11
N SER A 1083 -38.23 21.47 23.07
CA SER A 1083 -37.85 20.36 22.17
C SER A 1083 -36.74 20.75 21.17
N TYR A 1084 -36.29 22.02 21.19
CA TYR A 1084 -35.27 22.55 20.30
C TYR A 1084 -34.21 23.32 21.10
N GLN A 1085 -32.99 23.40 20.56
CA GLN A 1085 -31.94 24.29 21.04
C GLN A 1085 -31.20 24.89 19.85
N ILE A 1086 -31.10 26.22 19.82
CA ILE A 1086 -30.34 26.95 18.80
C ILE A 1086 -29.12 27.60 19.44
N LYS A 1087 -27.97 27.39 18.83
CA LYS A 1087 -26.69 28.01 19.19
C LYS A 1087 -26.09 28.67 17.96
N VAL A 1088 -25.64 29.92 18.07
CA VAL A 1088 -24.97 30.67 16.98
C VAL A 1088 -23.56 31.08 17.39
N TRP A 1089 -22.66 31.21 16.42
CA TRP A 1089 -21.29 31.70 16.61
C TRP A 1089 -20.74 32.37 15.35
N ASP A 1090 -19.83 33.31 15.59
CA ASP A 1090 -19.00 33.94 14.57
C ASP A 1090 -17.71 33.15 14.35
N LEU A 1091 -17.10 33.34 13.18
CA LEU A 1091 -15.81 32.78 12.78
C LEU A 1091 -14.90 33.91 12.29
N LYS A 1092 -13.58 33.73 12.34
CA LYS A 1092 -12.62 34.75 11.89
C LYS A 1092 -11.72 34.21 10.79
N ARG A 1093 -11.89 34.70 9.56
CA ARG A 1093 -10.97 34.39 8.44
C ARG A 1093 -9.62 35.07 8.70
N THR A 1094 -8.54 34.30 8.73
CA THR A 1094 -7.17 34.82 8.96
C THR A 1094 -6.12 33.97 8.24
N ARG A 1095 -4.88 34.45 8.22
CA ARG A 1095 -3.70 33.69 7.78
C ARG A 1095 -3.40 32.44 8.64
N ASN A 1096 -3.91 32.39 9.88
CA ASN A 1096 -3.66 31.30 10.82
C ASN A 1096 -4.50 30.06 10.49
N TYR A 1097 -4.18 28.91 11.10
CA TYR A 1097 -4.92 27.68 10.87
C TYR A 1097 -6.32 27.72 11.51
N GLY A 1098 -7.36 27.85 10.69
CA GLY A 1098 -8.75 27.68 11.11
C GLY A 1098 -9.24 28.81 12.02
N SER A 1099 -10.32 28.54 12.75
CA SER A 1099 -10.93 29.48 13.70
C SER A 1099 -11.52 28.74 14.89
N ARG A 1100 -11.34 29.28 16.09
CA ARG A 1100 -12.28 28.98 17.20
C ARG A 1100 -13.65 29.60 16.91
N HIS A 1101 -14.66 29.21 17.66
CA HIS A 1101 -15.92 29.94 17.70
C HIS A 1101 -15.73 31.26 18.47
N TYR A 1102 -16.39 32.31 18.00
CA TYR A 1102 -16.45 33.63 18.63
C TYR A 1102 -17.93 33.97 18.92
N ASN A 1103 -18.17 34.76 19.97
CA ASN A 1103 -19.52 35.22 20.36
C ASN A 1103 -20.57 34.09 20.48
N GLU A 1104 -20.11 32.88 20.83
CA GLU A 1104 -20.94 31.67 20.88
C GLU A 1104 -22.00 31.81 21.98
N ARG A 1105 -23.27 31.71 21.59
CA ARG A 1105 -24.41 31.89 22.50
C ARG A 1105 -25.61 31.05 22.05
N LEU A 1106 -26.52 30.78 22.98
CA LEU A 1106 -27.85 30.27 22.65
C LEU A 1106 -28.74 31.42 22.15
N LEU A 1107 -29.76 31.09 21.34
CA LEU A 1107 -30.86 32.00 21.01
C LEU A 1107 -32.16 31.47 21.61
N GLU A 1108 -33.01 32.36 22.11
CA GLU A 1108 -34.34 32.00 22.60
C GLU A 1108 -35.33 31.76 21.44
N ILE A 1109 -36.24 30.80 21.62
CA ILE A 1109 -37.29 30.47 20.67
C ILE A 1109 -38.63 30.87 21.30
N ASN A 1110 -39.16 32.03 20.91
CA ASN A 1110 -40.35 32.61 21.53
C ASN A 1110 -41.63 31.80 21.23
N LYS A 1111 -41.70 31.14 20.08
CA LYS A 1111 -42.83 30.31 19.66
C LYS A 1111 -42.42 29.28 18.61
N VAL A 1112 -43.08 28.13 18.62
CA VAL A 1112 -43.09 27.19 17.50
C VAL A 1112 -44.47 27.17 16.85
N VAL A 1113 -44.51 27.09 15.53
CA VAL A 1113 -45.75 26.97 14.74
C VAL A 1113 -45.61 25.77 13.81
N LEU A 1114 -46.60 24.88 13.79
CA LEU A 1114 -46.67 23.77 12.84
C LEU A 1114 -47.55 24.14 11.64
N SER A 1115 -47.30 23.49 10.51
CA SER A 1115 -48.26 23.41 9.39
C SER A 1115 -49.46 22.52 9.73
N GLU A 1116 -50.54 22.65 8.95
CA GLU A 1116 -51.77 21.85 9.10
C GLU A 1116 -51.51 20.34 8.96
N ASP A 1117 -50.64 19.95 8.03
CA ASP A 1117 -50.16 18.57 7.81
C ASP A 1117 -49.14 18.09 8.86
N ASN A 1118 -48.69 18.98 9.76
CA ASN A 1118 -47.69 18.73 10.80
C ASN A 1118 -46.31 18.28 10.28
N THR A 1119 -46.02 18.41 8.98
CA THR A 1119 -44.70 18.08 8.41
C THR A 1119 -43.71 19.24 8.45
N MET A 1120 -44.17 20.47 8.74
CA MET A 1120 -43.33 21.67 8.81
C MET A 1120 -43.40 22.31 10.19
N VAL A 1121 -42.26 22.80 10.64
CA VAL A 1121 -42.04 23.54 11.89
C VAL A 1121 -41.41 24.88 11.56
N ARG A 1122 -42.05 25.98 12.00
CA ARG A 1122 -41.48 27.33 11.99
C ARG A 1122 -41.11 27.74 13.41
N LEU A 1123 -39.82 27.89 13.66
CA LEU A 1123 -39.25 28.39 14.91
C LEU A 1123 -39.19 29.92 14.84
N ILE A 1124 -39.87 30.63 15.74
CA ILE A 1124 -39.85 32.10 15.83
C ILE A 1124 -38.73 32.53 16.78
N ILE A 1125 -37.72 33.20 16.23
CA ILE A 1125 -36.46 33.58 16.86
C ILE A 1125 -36.19 35.06 16.48
N PRO A 1126 -36.77 36.05 17.18
CA PRO A 1126 -36.70 37.46 16.78
C PRO A 1126 -35.28 38.04 16.75
N GLU A 1127 -34.36 37.47 17.53
CA GLU A 1127 -32.95 37.87 17.56
C GLU A 1127 -32.09 37.28 16.42
N LEU A 1128 -32.65 36.37 15.62
CA LEU A 1128 -31.90 35.73 14.54
C LEU A 1128 -31.50 36.75 13.48
N LYS A 1129 -30.20 36.80 13.19
CA LYS A 1129 -29.55 37.64 12.19
C LYS A 1129 -28.61 36.75 11.36
N PRO A 1130 -28.08 37.24 10.23
CA PRO A 1130 -27.03 36.53 9.50
C PRO A 1130 -25.89 36.10 10.44
N THR A 1131 -25.48 34.84 10.32
CA THR A 1131 -24.48 34.19 11.17
C THR A 1131 -23.68 33.19 10.34
N TRP A 1132 -22.36 33.18 10.54
CA TRP A 1132 -21.49 32.25 9.82
C TRP A 1132 -21.69 30.81 10.32
N GLY A 1133 -21.95 30.63 11.61
CA GLY A 1133 -22.21 29.32 12.21
C GLY A 1133 -23.47 29.29 13.05
N MET A 1134 -24.21 28.20 12.92
CA MET A 1134 -25.36 27.85 13.75
C MET A 1134 -25.49 26.33 13.90
N SER A 1135 -25.97 25.92 15.07
CA SER A 1135 -26.39 24.56 15.38
C SER A 1135 -27.85 24.60 15.78
N ILE A 1136 -28.69 23.81 15.11
CA ILE A 1136 -30.10 23.60 15.46
C ILE A 1136 -30.21 22.14 15.93
N LYS A 1137 -30.40 21.94 17.22
CA LYS A 1137 -30.67 20.62 17.83
C LYS A 1137 -32.15 20.46 18.08
N TYR A 1138 -32.66 19.24 17.94
CA TYR A 1138 -34.05 18.92 18.22
C TYR A 1138 -34.20 17.51 18.82
N LYS A 1139 -35.23 17.31 19.65
CA LYS A 1139 -35.75 15.98 20.04
C LYS A 1139 -37.28 15.99 19.92
N LEU A 1140 -37.80 15.14 19.04
CA LEU A 1140 -39.18 15.17 18.57
C LEU A 1140 -39.81 13.77 18.58
N LYS A 1141 -41.12 13.73 18.32
CA LYS A 1141 -41.88 12.52 17.99
C LYS A 1141 -42.54 12.67 16.64
N THR A 1142 -42.62 11.58 15.88
CA THR A 1142 -43.63 11.45 14.81
C THR A 1142 -45.03 11.29 15.40
N ASP A 1143 -46.05 11.50 14.58
CA ASP A 1143 -47.46 11.35 14.97
C ASP A 1143 -47.82 9.96 15.55
N ASN A 1144 -47.15 8.90 15.08
CA ASN A 1144 -47.23 7.54 15.61
C ASN A 1144 -46.48 7.32 16.95
N GLY A 1145 -45.83 8.34 17.51
CA GLY A 1145 -45.19 8.34 18.84
C GLY A 1145 -43.70 7.99 18.90
N GLU A 1146 -43.05 7.67 17.77
CA GLU A 1146 -41.64 7.27 17.73
C GLU A 1146 -40.68 8.45 18.01
N GLU A 1147 -39.76 8.29 18.97
CA GLU A 1147 -38.79 9.35 19.33
C GLU A 1147 -37.59 9.40 18.38
N PHE A 1148 -37.27 10.61 17.89
CA PHE A 1148 -36.06 10.86 17.11
C PHE A 1148 -35.43 12.21 17.48
N GLN A 1149 -34.13 12.35 17.21
CA GLN A 1149 -33.36 13.55 17.51
C GLN A 1149 -32.29 13.80 16.45
N GLY A 1150 -31.83 15.05 16.35
CA GLY A 1150 -30.79 15.42 15.38
C GLY A 1150 -30.16 16.77 15.64
N GLU A 1151 -29.14 17.07 14.85
CA GLU A 1151 -28.43 18.35 14.82
C GLU A 1151 -28.21 18.75 13.36
N ILE A 1152 -28.60 19.97 13.00
CA ILE A 1152 -28.21 20.62 11.75
C ILE A 1152 -27.08 21.61 12.05
N ASN A 1153 -25.96 21.52 11.34
CA ASN A 1153 -24.88 22.52 11.38
C ASN A 1153 -24.97 23.38 10.12
N ASN A 1154 -25.20 24.69 10.25
CA ASN A 1154 -25.66 25.54 9.15
C ASN A 1154 -25.13 26.99 9.20
N SER A 1155 -25.28 27.72 8.10
CA SER A 1155 -25.05 29.18 8.01
C SER A 1155 -26.32 29.90 7.56
N ILE A 1156 -26.43 31.20 7.85
CA ILE A 1156 -27.41 32.11 7.23
C ILE A 1156 -26.68 33.40 6.85
N HIS A 1157 -26.70 33.76 5.57
CA HIS A 1157 -26.03 34.94 5.03
C HIS A 1157 -27.00 36.07 4.71
N LYS A 1158 -28.25 35.73 4.37
CA LYS A 1158 -29.33 36.68 4.09
C LYS A 1158 -30.62 36.24 4.79
N MET A 1159 -31.33 37.20 5.36
CA MET A 1159 -32.72 37.01 5.78
C MET A 1159 -33.65 37.44 4.63
N PRO A 1160 -34.84 36.86 4.47
CA PRO A 1160 -35.85 37.40 3.56
C PRO A 1160 -36.20 38.85 3.90
N GLN A 1161 -36.48 39.64 2.87
CA GLN A 1161 -37.07 40.96 3.02
C GLN A 1161 -38.60 40.85 2.95
N THR A 1162 -39.28 41.71 3.71
CA THR A 1162 -40.74 41.71 4.02
C THR A 1162 -41.26 40.58 4.90
#